data_AF-A0A511FB05-F1
#
_entry.id   AF-A0A511FB05-F1
#
_cell.length_a   1.000
_cell.length_b   1.000
_cell.length_c   1.000
_cell.angle_alpha   90.00
_cell.angle_beta   90.00
_cell.angle_gamma   90.00
#
_symmetry.space_group_name_H-M   'P 1'
#
loop_
_entity.id
_entity.type
_entity.pdbx_description
1 polymer ?
#
loop_
_entity_poly.entity_id
_entity_poly.type
_entity_poly.pdbx_seq_one_letter_code
_entity_poly.pdbx_strand_id
1 'polypeptide(L)'
;MTPAQRTATDVPRGPALAARCANMAEPFLAAAAAHPDRPALVLGDVVVDYASARDTVHRLARALLGQGVRPGDRVAYLLPSCPEIVELFYAVQLIGAVAVPLNVRLTAREVTCLARSCDATALVFAAMYTPQVDAEGLTGVRLLCVDGPCTPAGAVPWPATGLGVADPAAAVGARPAWARSLTDLQRAASAEPVEPVRDPDAVSRIQFTGGSTGTPKGVERTHRADLVNAEGTYLSNGLDRDERKVVLIQCPLDHHAGHAWMSMGVAVGATLVLCAGFDAGTILRQVDRHGVSYLILLPPSTLGRLLRHPGIDDHDLSSVRLVQSAAGALAPDVLAAVYRHFPRAVLSYGWGQTESGLGACAVLGPEEAGPDAAHAGSVGRPMPFTEIRLVDDDGRDVPEGAVGEAVVRTAAVMAGYHRQPAATLAVFTADGWLRTGDLMRRDADGWLYLMSRRRDLIKSGGENVFAAEVDAAVRTHPGVADCVVFGVPDPVLGEAVAVAVEPRGPGPAPTLAELQDTCCARLARYKKPRHLYVLDGLGRNDAGKIDTRDVVRTCGVLDAVRASRAERPDLAGAYSQVCEDPDVFRIPLPHTAGLESATLCYLIRGRTRSLLVDTGSDTAAGLGLLARVLDHLGVRRADLDVLVTHEHPDHTGLAHRIRARGGRVLAGEGAVAHLRRCAEPGARAEARDRWAAAGFGADADALAALDVRSAGTDLLDQDPVPLADGAVLPVDGHGWRVLATPGHTPGSICLYQPESRLLLTGDHLLGHVTPPLCPGASAADHLAGLHRVADLPVDAWLPGHGPADVPAAARARELLAHHEERLARLAELVARDDGATAADLVPLLGWRNVPDWHAAPLGLRWLTAGQTVAYLDLLVGRGVLRRGADGAHHRN
;
A
#
# COMPACT_ATOMS: atom_id res chain seq x y z
N MET A 1 -20.53 4.15 49.11
CA MET A 1 -21.45 2.99 48.96
C MET A 1 -20.61 1.80 48.54
N THR A 2 -20.69 0.67 49.24
CA THR A 2 -19.82 -0.49 49.00
C THR A 2 -20.20 -1.27 47.74
N PRO A 3 -19.25 -1.96 47.07
CA PRO A 3 -19.43 -2.60 45.75
C PRO A 3 -20.44 -3.77 45.69
N ALA A 4 -20.94 -4.25 46.83
CA ALA A 4 -21.67 -5.51 46.94
C ALA A 4 -23.21 -5.43 46.75
N GLN A 5 -23.76 -4.37 46.16
CA GLN A 5 -25.22 -4.22 45.96
C GLN A 5 -25.68 -4.09 44.50
N ARG A 6 -24.85 -4.48 43.53
CA ARG A 6 -25.22 -4.49 42.10
C ARG A 6 -25.58 -5.89 41.59
N THR A 7 -26.63 -6.52 42.12
CA THR A 7 -27.25 -7.68 41.49
C THR A 7 -28.75 -7.72 41.73
N ALA A 8 -29.52 -7.23 40.76
CA ALA A 8 -30.80 -7.82 40.31
C ALA A 8 -31.44 -6.92 39.22
N THR A 9 -31.66 -7.53 38.05
CA THR A 9 -32.68 -7.17 37.05
C THR A 9 -32.70 -5.73 36.51
N ASP A 10 -31.92 -5.47 35.46
CA ASP A 10 -32.32 -4.52 34.42
C ASP A 10 -32.15 -5.23 33.06
N VAL A 11 -33.27 -5.58 32.43
CA VAL A 11 -33.30 -5.78 30.98
C VAL A 11 -32.75 -4.49 30.37
N PRO A 12 -31.75 -4.49 29.47
CA PRO A 12 -31.25 -3.25 28.91
C PRO A 12 -32.41 -2.53 28.23
N ARG A 13 -32.88 -1.43 28.81
CA ARG A 13 -33.71 -0.48 28.06
C ARG A 13 -32.88 -0.09 26.84
N GLY A 14 -33.47 -0.16 25.65
CA GLY A 14 -32.80 0.31 24.44
C GLY A 14 -32.31 1.75 24.59
N PRO A 15 -31.38 2.21 23.73
CA PRO A 15 -30.77 3.53 23.83
C PRO A 15 -31.84 4.63 23.79
N ALA A 16 -32.01 5.36 24.90
CA ALA A 16 -33.07 6.34 25.09
C ALA A 16 -32.82 7.62 24.28
N LEU A 17 -31.57 7.95 23.95
CA LEU A 17 -31.23 9.10 23.12
C LEU A 17 -31.62 8.81 21.66
N ALA A 18 -31.22 7.65 21.13
CA ALA A 18 -31.57 7.23 19.78
C ALA A 18 -33.08 6.93 19.60
N ALA A 19 -33.81 6.69 20.69
CA ALA A 19 -35.27 6.56 20.66
C ALA A 19 -36.01 7.91 20.59
N ARG A 20 -35.39 9.00 21.04
CA ARG A 20 -36.02 10.34 21.10
C ARG A 20 -35.52 11.30 20.04
N CYS A 21 -34.34 11.05 19.47
CA CYS A 21 -33.70 11.90 18.47
C CYS A 21 -33.50 11.12 17.17
N ALA A 22 -33.71 11.80 16.06
CA ALA A 22 -33.44 11.31 14.70
C ALA A 22 -32.19 11.95 14.09
N ASN A 23 -31.68 13.03 14.68
CA ASN A 23 -30.52 13.78 14.19
C ASN A 23 -29.56 14.14 15.33
N MET A 24 -28.25 14.13 15.05
CA MET A 24 -27.19 14.49 16.00
C MET A 24 -27.24 15.95 16.48
N ALA A 25 -27.91 16.85 15.76
CA ALA A 25 -28.13 18.23 16.20
C ALA A 25 -29.19 18.35 17.31
N GLU A 26 -30.13 17.41 17.43
CA GLU A 26 -31.22 17.50 18.41
C GLU A 26 -30.74 17.50 19.87
N PRO A 27 -29.78 16.63 20.29
CA PRO A 27 -29.19 16.71 21.62
C PRO A 27 -28.50 18.06 21.91
N PHE A 28 -27.82 18.64 20.91
CA PHE A 28 -27.19 19.96 21.03
C PHE A 28 -28.24 21.06 21.26
N LEU A 29 -29.31 21.08 20.45
CA LEU A 29 -30.39 22.05 20.58
C LEU A 29 -31.11 21.91 21.93
N ALA A 30 -31.33 20.68 22.40
CA ALA A 30 -31.92 20.42 23.70
C ALA A 30 -31.03 20.92 24.85
N ALA A 31 -29.71 20.67 24.77
CA ALA A 31 -28.75 21.21 25.73
C ALA A 31 -28.74 22.74 25.72
N ALA A 32 -28.78 23.35 24.54
CA ALA A 32 -28.78 24.81 24.42
C ALA A 32 -30.06 25.47 24.96
N ALA A 33 -31.21 24.80 24.82
CA ALA A 33 -32.46 25.25 25.41
C ALA A 33 -32.47 25.09 26.94
N ALA A 34 -31.88 24.01 27.46
CA ALA A 34 -31.85 23.73 28.90
C ALA A 34 -30.81 24.57 29.67
N HIS A 35 -29.71 24.95 29.01
CA HIS A 35 -28.55 25.59 29.64
C HIS A 35 -28.00 26.78 28.83
N PRO A 36 -28.83 27.77 28.45
CA PRO A 36 -28.44 28.82 27.51
C PRO A 36 -27.20 29.62 27.93
N ASP A 37 -27.10 29.95 29.22
CA ASP A 37 -26.02 30.79 29.78
C ASP A 37 -24.80 29.99 30.22
N ARG A 38 -24.85 28.66 30.13
CA ARG A 38 -23.72 27.80 30.50
C ARG A 38 -22.65 27.89 29.42
N PRO A 39 -21.35 27.98 29.77
CA PRO A 39 -20.26 27.80 28.82
C PRO A 39 -20.41 26.47 28.06
N ALA A 40 -20.49 26.54 26.74
CA ALA A 40 -20.54 25.38 25.86
C ALA A 40 -19.14 25.01 25.36
N LEU A 41 -18.41 26.01 24.83
CA LEU A 41 -17.11 25.83 24.19
C LEU A 41 -16.11 26.80 24.80
N VAL A 42 -14.94 26.30 25.16
CA VAL A 42 -13.84 27.08 25.75
C VAL A 42 -12.55 26.80 25.01
N LEU A 43 -11.81 27.85 24.63
CA LEU A 43 -10.48 27.74 24.06
C LEU A 43 -9.61 28.89 24.59
N GLY A 44 -8.72 28.59 25.54
CA GLY A 44 -7.88 29.62 26.16
C GLY A 44 -8.72 30.59 27.00
N ASP A 45 -8.76 31.85 26.60
CA ASP A 45 -9.61 32.90 27.21
C ASP A 45 -11.01 33.01 26.58
N VAL A 46 -11.21 32.34 25.46
CA VAL A 46 -12.48 32.38 24.72
C VAL A 46 -13.48 31.49 25.41
N VAL A 47 -14.65 32.04 25.69
CA VAL A 47 -15.81 31.30 26.19
C VAL A 47 -17.00 31.60 25.30
N VAL A 48 -17.61 30.55 24.75
CA VAL A 48 -18.87 30.60 23.99
C VAL A 48 -19.92 29.86 24.80
N ASP A 49 -20.98 30.55 25.19
CA ASP A 49 -22.13 29.93 25.84
C ASP A 49 -23.02 29.16 24.84
N TYR A 50 -23.91 28.33 25.37
CA TYR A 50 -24.78 27.49 24.56
C TYR A 50 -25.75 28.30 23.68
N ALA A 51 -26.26 29.44 24.15
CA ALA A 51 -27.14 30.30 23.37
C ALA A 51 -26.42 30.89 22.15
N SER A 52 -25.20 31.40 22.35
CA SER A 52 -24.35 31.95 21.29
C SER A 52 -23.93 30.88 20.29
N ALA A 53 -23.53 29.69 20.78
CA ALA A 53 -23.18 28.56 19.92
C ALA A 53 -24.39 28.12 19.08
N ARG A 54 -25.59 28.06 19.66
CA ARG A 54 -26.83 27.72 18.94
C ARG A 54 -27.13 28.71 17.83
N ASP A 55 -27.03 30.00 18.12
CA ASP A 55 -27.28 31.05 17.13
C ASP A 55 -26.26 30.99 15.98
N THR A 56 -24.99 30.68 16.30
CA THR A 56 -23.95 30.45 15.29
C THR A 56 -24.22 29.21 14.45
N VAL A 57 -24.64 28.10 15.06
CA VAL A 57 -25.05 26.87 14.34
C VAL A 57 -26.17 27.15 13.34
N HIS A 58 -27.21 27.90 13.73
CA HIS A 58 -28.29 28.28 12.80
C HIS A 58 -27.82 29.20 11.67
N ARG A 59 -26.94 30.17 11.97
CA ARG A 59 -26.35 31.05 10.95
C ARG A 59 -25.48 30.27 9.95
N LEU A 60 -24.63 29.36 10.44
CA LEU A 60 -23.80 28.50 9.61
C LEU A 60 -24.65 27.56 8.75
N ALA A 61 -25.71 26.97 9.31
CA ALA A 61 -26.64 26.13 8.55
C ALA A 61 -27.26 26.91 7.38
N ARG A 62 -27.73 28.15 7.62
CA ARG A 62 -28.23 29.03 6.55
C ARG A 62 -27.17 29.42 5.55
N ALA A 63 -25.96 29.74 6.01
CA ALA A 63 -24.85 30.07 5.13
C ALA A 63 -24.56 28.91 4.16
N LEU A 64 -24.47 27.67 4.67
CA LEU A 64 -24.25 26.46 3.87
C LEU A 64 -25.40 26.20 2.87
N LEU A 65 -26.66 26.32 3.31
CA LEU A 65 -27.82 26.23 2.41
C LEU A 65 -27.76 27.27 1.29
N GLY A 66 -27.36 28.52 1.62
CA GLY A 66 -27.15 29.60 0.66
C GLY A 66 -25.97 29.36 -0.30
N GLN A 67 -25.00 28.52 0.09
CA GLN A 67 -23.93 28.05 -0.80
C GLN A 67 -24.35 26.89 -1.72
N GLY A 68 -25.58 26.40 -1.57
CA GLY A 68 -26.12 25.29 -2.37
C GLY A 68 -25.95 23.92 -1.74
N VAL A 69 -25.46 23.82 -0.50
CA VAL A 69 -25.39 22.53 0.23
C VAL A 69 -26.80 22.04 0.53
N ARG A 70 -27.07 20.75 0.35
CA ARG A 70 -28.36 20.09 0.53
C ARG A 70 -28.22 18.85 1.41
N PRO A 71 -29.33 18.27 1.92
CA PRO A 71 -29.29 17.00 2.63
C PRO A 71 -28.57 15.91 1.81
N GLY A 72 -27.67 15.15 2.43
CA GLY A 72 -26.82 14.13 1.79
C GLY A 72 -25.52 14.65 1.14
N ASP A 73 -25.34 15.96 0.99
CA ASP A 73 -24.08 16.53 0.50
C ASP A 73 -22.94 16.36 1.50
N ARG A 74 -21.72 16.12 1.01
CA ARG A 74 -20.54 15.97 1.86
C ARG A 74 -19.87 17.32 2.07
N VAL A 75 -19.77 17.74 3.32
CA VAL A 75 -19.04 18.95 3.73
C VAL A 75 -17.74 18.50 4.40
N ALA A 76 -16.66 18.53 3.64
CA ALA A 76 -15.33 18.29 4.16
C ALA A 76 -14.83 19.50 4.94
N TYR A 77 -14.08 19.28 6.01
CA TYR A 77 -13.47 20.38 6.74
C TYR A 77 -12.06 20.09 7.26
N LEU A 78 -11.20 21.10 7.11
CA LEU A 78 -9.80 21.12 7.53
C LEU A 78 -9.63 22.27 8.53
N LEU A 79 -9.93 21.99 9.80
CA LEU A 79 -9.94 22.95 10.91
C LEU A 79 -9.16 22.37 12.09
N PRO A 80 -8.48 23.21 12.90
CA PRO A 80 -7.90 22.75 14.15
C PRO A 80 -9.03 22.40 15.15
N SER A 81 -8.67 21.85 16.31
CA SER A 81 -9.63 21.67 17.40
C SER A 81 -9.95 23.05 18.02
N CYS A 82 -11.05 23.65 17.57
CA CYS A 82 -11.50 25.00 17.92
C CYS A 82 -13.04 25.05 18.02
N PRO A 83 -13.66 26.08 18.61
CA PRO A 83 -15.12 26.17 18.73
C PRO A 83 -15.86 25.99 17.39
N GLU A 84 -15.31 26.53 16.32
CA GLU A 84 -15.92 26.59 14.99
C GLU A 84 -16.09 25.21 14.37
N ILE A 85 -15.22 24.23 14.69
CA ILE A 85 -15.38 22.86 14.18
C ILE A 85 -16.59 22.18 14.82
N VAL A 86 -16.92 22.52 16.07
CA VAL A 86 -18.08 21.99 16.80
C VAL A 86 -19.35 22.63 16.24
N GLU A 87 -19.35 23.95 16.07
CA GLU A 87 -20.47 24.68 15.49
C GLU A 87 -20.73 24.28 14.03
N LEU A 88 -19.67 24.15 13.23
CA LEU A 88 -19.76 23.68 11.85
C LEU A 88 -20.31 22.25 11.79
N PHE A 89 -19.84 21.35 12.65
CA PHE A 89 -20.36 19.99 12.71
C PHE A 89 -21.88 20.01 12.92
N TYR A 90 -22.38 20.68 13.97
CA TYR A 90 -23.81 20.71 14.23
C TYR A 90 -24.62 21.47 13.17
N ALA A 91 -24.04 22.49 12.52
CA ALA A 91 -24.68 23.16 11.38
C ALA A 91 -24.86 22.23 10.18
N VAL A 92 -23.84 21.40 9.88
CA VAL A 92 -23.90 20.36 8.83
C VAL A 92 -24.94 19.31 9.18
N GLN A 93 -24.97 18.84 10.43
CA GLN A 93 -25.97 17.87 10.90
C GLN A 93 -27.39 18.44 10.78
N LEU A 94 -27.60 19.70 11.15
CA LEU A 94 -28.91 20.35 11.16
C LEU A 94 -29.58 20.33 9.77
N ILE A 95 -28.79 20.55 8.72
CA ILE A 95 -29.28 20.55 7.33
C ILE A 95 -29.29 19.16 6.67
N GLY A 96 -29.00 18.10 7.44
CA GLY A 96 -28.94 16.72 6.95
C GLY A 96 -27.78 16.43 6.00
N ALA A 97 -26.75 17.27 6.00
CA ALA A 97 -25.54 17.06 5.23
C ALA A 97 -24.56 16.15 6.01
N VAL A 98 -23.59 15.58 5.29
CA VAL A 98 -22.62 14.61 5.82
C VAL A 98 -21.33 15.34 6.19
N ALA A 99 -20.94 15.26 7.46
CA ALA A 99 -19.68 15.82 7.96
C ALA A 99 -18.48 14.96 7.54
N VAL A 100 -17.44 15.55 6.97
CA VAL A 100 -16.21 14.84 6.59
C VAL A 100 -14.99 15.52 7.22
N PRO A 101 -14.66 15.22 8.50
CA PRO A 101 -13.45 15.74 9.12
C PRO A 101 -12.19 15.27 8.42
N LEU A 102 -11.29 16.20 8.09
CA LEU A 102 -9.97 15.92 7.52
C LEU A 102 -8.87 16.24 8.52
N ASN A 103 -7.82 15.43 8.52
CA ASN A 103 -6.68 15.63 9.39
C ASN A 103 -5.83 16.82 8.93
N VAL A 104 -5.50 17.72 9.85
CA VAL A 104 -4.76 18.96 9.57
C VAL A 104 -3.29 18.76 9.16
N ARG A 105 -2.75 17.54 9.27
CA ARG A 105 -1.39 17.20 8.81
C ARG A 105 -1.34 16.65 7.39
N LEU A 106 -2.49 16.43 6.76
CA LEU A 106 -2.54 15.94 5.39
C LEU A 106 -1.87 16.93 4.43
N THR A 107 -1.14 16.40 3.47
CA THR A 107 -0.60 17.20 2.36
C THR A 107 -1.72 17.68 1.45
N ALA A 108 -1.47 18.71 0.64
CA ALA A 108 -2.45 19.21 -0.32
C ALA A 108 -2.99 18.10 -1.24
N ARG A 109 -2.11 17.20 -1.69
CA ARG A 109 -2.47 16.05 -2.52
C ARG A 109 -3.42 15.11 -1.80
N GLU A 110 -3.19 14.84 -0.53
CA GLU A 110 -4.03 13.93 0.26
C GLU A 110 -5.38 14.57 0.58
N VAL A 111 -5.43 15.86 0.93
CA VAL A 111 -6.69 16.61 1.11
C VAL A 111 -7.53 16.53 -0.17
N THR A 112 -6.92 16.81 -1.34
CA THR A 112 -7.61 16.72 -2.63
C THR A 112 -8.09 15.31 -2.93
N CYS A 113 -7.27 14.29 -2.66
CA CYS A 113 -7.64 12.89 -2.85
C CYS A 113 -8.84 12.51 -1.99
N LEU A 114 -8.83 12.84 -0.70
CA LEU A 114 -9.93 12.52 0.22
C LEU A 114 -11.21 13.27 -0.13
N ALA A 115 -11.12 14.57 -0.36
CA ALA A 115 -12.26 15.39 -0.75
C ALA A 115 -12.92 14.90 -2.04
N ARG A 116 -12.13 14.47 -3.04
CA ARG A 116 -12.66 13.83 -4.25
C ARG A 116 -13.25 12.45 -3.97
N SER A 117 -12.60 11.64 -3.15
CA SER A 117 -13.05 10.26 -2.89
C SER A 117 -14.41 10.17 -2.20
N CYS A 118 -14.78 11.19 -1.42
CA CYS A 118 -16.10 11.32 -0.82
C CYS A 118 -17.05 12.23 -1.61
N ASP A 119 -16.67 12.68 -2.81
CA ASP A 119 -17.37 13.68 -3.60
C ASP A 119 -17.78 14.91 -2.76
N ALA A 120 -16.84 15.58 -2.10
CA ALA A 120 -17.16 16.76 -1.30
C ALA A 120 -17.89 17.82 -2.14
N THR A 121 -19.06 18.28 -1.68
CA THR A 121 -19.78 19.41 -2.27
C THR A 121 -19.14 20.73 -1.80
N ALA A 122 -18.63 20.76 -0.58
CA ALA A 122 -17.89 21.88 -0.02
C ALA A 122 -16.67 21.41 0.78
N LEU A 123 -15.62 22.22 0.76
CA LEU A 123 -14.46 22.13 1.64
C LEU A 123 -14.38 23.42 2.46
N VAL A 124 -14.55 23.29 3.78
CA VAL A 124 -14.34 24.37 4.76
C VAL A 124 -12.93 24.27 5.31
N PHE A 125 -12.16 25.35 5.32
CA PHE A 125 -10.78 25.30 5.85
C PHE A 125 -10.42 26.60 6.56
N ALA A 126 -9.56 26.50 7.58
CA ALA A 126 -8.99 27.69 8.22
C ALA A 126 -7.96 28.33 7.30
N ALA A 127 -7.87 29.66 7.27
CA ALA A 127 -6.98 30.37 6.35
C ALA A 127 -5.49 29.97 6.49
N MET A 128 -5.06 29.56 7.69
CA MET A 128 -3.71 29.01 7.94
C MET A 128 -3.41 27.72 7.14
N TYR A 129 -4.44 26.99 6.71
CA TYR A 129 -4.31 25.76 5.94
C TYR A 129 -4.51 25.96 4.42
N THR A 130 -4.51 27.21 3.93
CA THR A 130 -4.50 27.51 2.49
C THR A 130 -3.44 26.73 1.69
N PRO A 131 -2.19 26.53 2.17
CA PRO A 131 -1.20 25.75 1.43
C PRO A 131 -1.58 24.27 1.22
N GLN A 132 -2.53 23.74 2.00
CA GLN A 132 -3.02 22.36 1.91
C GLN A 132 -4.27 22.24 1.02
N VAL A 133 -4.72 23.33 0.40
CA VAL A 133 -5.90 23.35 -0.47
C VAL A 133 -5.47 23.63 -1.90
N ASP A 134 -5.52 22.58 -2.73
CA ASP A 134 -5.32 22.67 -4.17
C ASP A 134 -6.65 23.03 -4.85
N ALA A 135 -6.86 24.33 -5.06
CA ALA A 135 -8.09 24.86 -5.64
C ALA A 135 -8.34 24.39 -7.08
N GLU A 136 -7.28 24.20 -7.87
CA GLU A 136 -7.38 23.69 -9.24
C GLU A 136 -7.83 22.22 -9.24
N GLY A 137 -7.22 21.43 -8.36
CA GLY A 137 -7.61 20.04 -8.09
C GLY A 137 -9.02 19.90 -7.52
N LEU A 138 -9.59 20.94 -6.92
CA LEU A 138 -10.93 20.90 -6.33
C LEU A 138 -11.98 21.65 -7.16
N THR A 139 -11.78 21.72 -8.48
CA THR A 139 -12.77 22.27 -9.40
C THR A 139 -14.15 21.63 -9.19
N GLY A 140 -15.18 22.47 -8.98
CA GLY A 140 -16.55 22.05 -8.69
C GLY A 140 -16.90 21.98 -7.20
N VAL A 141 -15.90 21.87 -6.31
CA VAL A 141 -16.10 21.92 -4.86
C VAL A 141 -16.19 23.38 -4.40
N ARG A 142 -17.12 23.68 -3.50
CA ARG A 142 -17.22 25.01 -2.87
C ARG A 142 -16.11 25.18 -1.84
N LEU A 143 -15.19 26.12 -2.08
CA LEU A 143 -14.08 26.40 -1.18
C LEU A 143 -14.45 27.55 -0.23
N LEU A 144 -14.63 27.23 1.05
CA LEU A 144 -15.11 28.14 2.08
C LEU A 144 -14.00 28.33 3.14
N CYS A 145 -13.48 29.54 3.26
CA CYS A 145 -12.40 29.88 4.17
C CYS A 145 -12.94 30.48 5.47
N VAL A 146 -12.41 30.04 6.60
CA VAL A 146 -12.58 30.67 7.91
C VAL A 146 -11.40 31.63 8.13
N ASP A 147 -11.65 32.94 7.98
CA ASP A 147 -10.65 33.99 7.76
C ASP A 147 -10.67 35.16 8.77
N GLY A 148 -11.35 35.00 9.90
CA GLY A 148 -11.30 35.96 11.01
C GLY A 148 -11.25 35.26 12.39
N PRO A 149 -11.00 35.99 13.49
CA PRO A 149 -11.24 35.44 14.81
C PRO A 149 -12.74 35.13 14.93
N CYS A 150 -13.06 33.86 15.15
CA CYS A 150 -14.43 33.39 15.24
C CYS A 150 -14.94 33.34 16.70
N THR A 151 -14.28 34.09 17.58
CA THR A 151 -14.59 34.23 18.99
C THR A 151 -15.19 35.61 19.26
N PRO A 152 -15.93 35.80 20.37
CA PRO A 152 -16.61 37.08 20.64
C PRO A 152 -15.65 38.26 20.49
N ALA A 153 -16.15 39.34 19.87
CA ALA A 153 -15.36 40.51 19.47
C ALA A 153 -14.37 40.94 20.57
N GLY A 154 -13.09 40.62 20.40
CA GLY A 154 -12.02 41.01 21.33
C GLY A 154 -11.05 39.92 21.77
N ALA A 155 -11.31 38.63 21.50
CA ALA A 155 -10.34 37.57 21.84
C ALA A 155 -9.30 37.37 20.73
N VAL A 156 -8.03 37.27 21.16
CA VAL A 156 -6.83 37.19 20.29
C VAL A 156 -6.88 35.93 19.42
N PRO A 157 -6.57 36.01 18.10
CA PRO A 157 -6.47 34.83 17.24
C PRO A 157 -5.40 33.84 17.73
N TRP A 158 -5.71 32.55 17.64
CA TRP A 158 -4.68 31.52 17.49
C TRP A 158 -4.09 31.62 16.07
N PRO A 159 -2.76 31.44 15.86
CA PRO A 159 -1.71 30.94 16.77
C PRO A 159 -0.66 32.01 17.14
N ALA A 160 -0.71 32.55 18.35
CA ALA A 160 0.40 33.34 18.91
C ALA A 160 1.45 32.50 19.64
N THR A 161 1.12 31.29 20.11
CA THR A 161 1.94 30.67 21.18
C THR A 161 2.22 29.17 21.07
N GLY A 162 1.51 28.37 20.27
CA GLY A 162 1.73 26.90 20.27
C GLY A 162 2.36 26.28 19.02
N LEU A 163 2.79 27.08 18.04
CA LEU A 163 3.50 26.59 16.84
C LEU A 163 4.92 27.17 16.69
N GLY A 164 5.43 27.89 17.70
CA GLY A 164 6.74 28.56 17.59
C GLY A 164 6.78 29.70 16.56
N VAL A 165 5.63 30.24 16.16
CA VAL A 165 5.53 31.37 15.24
C VAL A 165 5.73 32.66 16.05
N ALA A 166 6.78 33.42 15.72
CA ALA A 166 7.16 34.64 16.42
C ALA A 166 6.18 35.81 16.22
N ASP A 167 5.24 35.69 15.27
CA ASP A 167 4.27 36.73 14.93
C ASP A 167 2.83 36.16 14.75
N PRO A 168 1.91 36.42 15.70
CA PRO A 168 0.50 36.02 15.58
C PRO A 168 -0.25 36.64 14.39
N ALA A 169 0.18 37.80 13.88
CA ALA A 169 -0.44 38.43 12.72
C ALA A 169 -0.06 37.75 11.40
N ALA A 170 1.13 37.13 11.33
CA ALA A 170 1.56 36.31 10.20
C ALA A 170 0.90 34.92 10.18
N ALA A 171 0.29 34.52 11.30
CA ALA A 171 -0.18 33.17 11.54
C ALA A 171 -1.70 33.00 11.29
N VAL A 172 -2.44 34.10 11.22
CA VAL A 172 -3.76 34.16 10.57
C VAL A 172 -3.49 34.31 9.07
N GLY A 173 -3.39 33.18 8.36
CA GLY A 173 -3.22 33.21 6.90
C GLY A 173 -4.25 34.15 6.25
N ALA A 174 -3.86 34.87 5.21
CA ALA A 174 -4.81 35.67 4.46
C ALA A 174 -5.76 34.76 3.67
N ARG A 175 -7.06 35.08 3.65
CA ARG A 175 -8.01 34.37 2.79
C ARG A 175 -7.51 34.44 1.34
N PRO A 176 -7.40 33.30 0.65
CA PRO A 176 -7.06 33.32 -0.76
C PRO A 176 -8.21 33.89 -1.60
N ALA A 177 -7.89 34.63 -2.66
CA ALA A 177 -8.89 35.28 -3.51
C ALA A 177 -9.89 34.30 -4.14
N TRP A 178 -9.48 33.04 -4.34
CA TRP A 178 -10.30 31.97 -4.90
C TRP A 178 -11.30 31.34 -3.91
N ALA A 179 -11.20 31.63 -2.61
CA ALA A 179 -12.13 31.12 -1.60
C ALA A 179 -13.11 32.19 -1.14
N ARG A 180 -14.33 31.78 -0.79
CA ARG A 180 -15.34 32.66 -0.15
C ARG A 180 -15.12 32.67 1.37
N SER A 181 -15.35 33.81 2.03
CA SER A 181 -15.35 33.87 3.50
C SER A 181 -16.60 33.20 4.06
N LEU A 182 -16.44 32.13 4.83
CA LEU A 182 -17.54 31.52 5.60
C LEU A 182 -17.94 32.44 6.75
N THR A 183 -16.98 33.17 7.35
CA THR A 183 -17.20 34.13 8.43
C THR A 183 -18.18 35.23 8.00
N ASP A 184 -17.99 35.81 6.83
CA ASP A 184 -18.87 36.87 6.32
C ASP A 184 -20.25 36.32 5.95
N LEU A 185 -20.31 35.13 5.35
CA LEU A 185 -21.56 34.45 5.03
C LEU A 185 -22.38 34.14 6.30
N GLN A 186 -21.72 33.69 7.36
CA GLN A 186 -22.33 33.46 8.68
C GLN A 186 -22.86 34.78 9.27
N ARG A 187 -22.06 35.85 9.28
CA ARG A 187 -22.47 37.15 9.83
C ARG A 187 -23.65 37.77 9.09
N ALA A 188 -23.72 37.56 7.76
CA ALA A 188 -24.83 38.02 6.94
C ALA A 188 -26.10 37.16 7.07
N ALA A 189 -26.00 35.94 7.62
CA ALA A 189 -27.13 35.04 7.78
C ALA A 189 -27.97 35.37 9.02
N SER A 190 -29.28 35.13 8.92
CA SER A 190 -30.20 35.19 10.07
C SER A 190 -29.89 34.08 11.08
N ALA A 191 -30.18 34.32 12.36
CA ALA A 191 -30.11 33.34 13.45
C ALA A 191 -31.46 32.68 13.78
N GLU A 192 -32.52 32.95 13.00
CA GLU A 192 -33.80 32.26 13.14
C GLU A 192 -33.62 30.72 13.18
N PRO A 193 -34.48 29.94 13.86
CA PRO A 193 -34.31 28.49 13.89
C PRO A 193 -34.34 27.87 12.48
N VAL A 194 -33.48 26.88 12.26
CA VAL A 194 -33.50 25.96 11.12
C VAL A 194 -33.89 24.60 11.68
N GLU A 195 -34.95 24.01 11.15
CA GLU A 195 -35.44 22.71 11.63
C GLU A 195 -34.48 21.57 11.23
N PRO A 196 -34.14 20.65 12.15
CA PRO A 196 -33.30 19.50 11.84
C PRO A 196 -33.96 18.59 10.81
N VAL A 197 -33.19 18.13 9.81
CA VAL A 197 -33.60 17.04 8.93
C VAL A 197 -33.63 15.74 9.74
N ARG A 198 -34.80 15.13 9.90
CA ARG A 198 -35.00 13.93 10.72
C ARG A 198 -34.98 12.67 9.88
N ASP A 199 -33.79 12.09 9.73
CA ASP A 199 -33.59 10.74 9.21
C ASP A 199 -32.50 10.05 10.03
N PRO A 200 -32.87 9.13 10.96
CA PRO A 200 -31.90 8.45 11.81
C PRO A 200 -30.96 7.51 11.04
N ASP A 201 -31.35 7.06 9.85
CA ASP A 201 -30.59 6.13 9.01
C ASP A 201 -29.69 6.85 8.00
N ALA A 202 -29.88 8.16 7.80
CA ALA A 202 -28.97 8.98 7.01
C ALA A 202 -27.57 9.03 7.62
N VAL A 203 -26.56 9.10 6.76
CA VAL A 203 -25.15 9.23 7.13
C VAL A 203 -24.94 10.59 7.82
N SER A 204 -24.51 10.57 9.09
CA SER A 204 -24.12 11.77 9.84
C SER A 204 -22.73 12.26 9.40
N ARG A 205 -21.79 11.32 9.23
CA ARG A 205 -20.39 11.62 8.93
C ARG A 205 -19.65 10.49 8.23
N ILE A 206 -18.61 10.88 7.49
CA ILE A 206 -17.60 9.97 6.94
C ILE A 206 -16.28 10.30 7.62
N GLN A 207 -15.69 9.34 8.32
CA GLN A 207 -14.39 9.51 8.95
C GLN A 207 -13.36 8.62 8.29
N PHE A 208 -12.32 9.22 7.70
CA PHE A 208 -11.26 8.46 7.04
C PHE A 208 -10.34 7.81 8.07
N THR A 209 -10.10 6.51 7.90
CA THR A 209 -9.11 5.77 8.67
C THR A 209 -7.92 5.38 7.79
N GLY A 210 -6.73 5.38 8.39
CA GLY A 210 -5.50 4.92 7.76
C GLY A 210 -5.57 3.42 7.50
N GLY A 211 -6.10 3.04 6.34
CA GLY A 211 -6.19 1.65 5.91
C GLY A 211 -4.80 1.04 5.75
N SER A 212 -4.65 -0.21 6.19
CA SER A 212 -3.41 -0.97 6.01
C SER A 212 -3.07 -1.29 4.55
N THR A 213 -3.98 -1.00 3.62
CA THR A 213 -3.92 -1.26 2.17
C THR A 213 -3.39 -0.08 1.34
N GLY A 214 -3.03 1.05 1.95
CA GLY A 214 -2.45 2.21 1.26
C GLY A 214 -3.47 3.26 0.77
N THR A 215 -4.73 2.87 0.54
CA THR A 215 -5.83 3.80 0.26
C THR A 215 -6.65 4.05 1.54
N PRO A 216 -6.87 5.32 1.96
CA PRO A 216 -7.72 5.65 3.11
C PRO A 216 -9.14 5.12 2.94
N LYS A 217 -9.73 4.59 4.02
CA LYS A 217 -11.11 4.07 4.02
C LYS A 217 -12.04 5.06 4.71
N GLY A 218 -13.06 5.55 4.03
CA GLY A 218 -14.06 6.44 4.62
C GLY A 218 -15.11 5.61 5.37
N VAL A 219 -15.16 5.70 6.70
CA VAL A 219 -16.15 4.99 7.52
C VAL A 219 -17.43 5.83 7.60
N GLU A 220 -18.51 5.35 7.01
CA GLU A 220 -19.83 5.97 7.07
C GLU A 220 -20.54 5.62 8.38
N ARG A 221 -20.95 6.63 9.13
CA ARG A 221 -21.76 6.46 10.34
C ARG A 221 -23.08 7.19 10.19
N THR A 222 -24.15 6.59 10.68
CA THR A 222 -25.48 7.17 10.65
C THR A 222 -25.74 8.03 11.88
N HIS A 223 -26.74 8.90 11.82
CA HIS A 223 -27.20 9.64 13.00
C HIS A 223 -27.56 8.69 14.14
N ARG A 224 -28.28 7.59 13.87
CA ARG A 224 -28.59 6.56 14.89
C ARG A 224 -27.32 5.99 15.51
N ALA A 225 -26.33 5.62 14.69
CA ALA A 225 -25.10 5.04 15.18
C ALA A 225 -24.31 5.99 16.09
N ASP A 226 -24.25 7.28 15.76
CA ASP A 226 -23.60 8.27 16.60
C ASP A 226 -24.40 8.63 17.86
N LEU A 227 -25.74 8.61 17.83
CA LEU A 227 -26.60 8.82 19.01
C LEU A 227 -26.42 7.68 20.03
N VAL A 228 -26.42 6.43 19.55
CA VAL A 228 -26.16 5.24 20.40
C VAL A 228 -24.76 5.31 20.98
N ASN A 229 -23.76 5.70 20.16
CA ASN A 229 -22.39 5.88 20.62
C ASN A 229 -22.26 6.94 21.72
N ALA A 230 -22.89 8.10 21.55
CA ALA A 230 -22.87 9.17 22.53
C ALA A 230 -23.44 8.71 23.88
N GLU A 231 -24.59 8.03 23.85
CA GLU A 231 -25.26 7.50 25.06
C GLU A 231 -24.45 6.40 25.76
N GLY A 232 -24.01 5.38 25.01
CA GLY A 232 -23.21 4.31 25.58
C GLY A 232 -21.92 4.83 26.24
N THR A 233 -21.30 5.84 25.64
CA THR A 233 -20.04 6.42 26.14
C THR A 233 -20.27 7.27 27.39
N TYR A 234 -21.27 8.16 27.44
CA TYR A 234 -21.47 8.98 28.65
C TYR A 234 -21.97 8.14 29.83
N LEU A 235 -22.78 7.10 29.59
CA LEU A 235 -23.24 6.18 30.64
C LEU A 235 -22.07 5.38 31.22
N SER A 236 -21.14 4.93 30.37
CA SER A 236 -19.95 4.20 30.80
C SER A 236 -19.03 5.05 31.66
N ASN A 237 -18.94 6.35 31.38
CA ASN A 237 -18.05 7.28 32.07
C ASN A 237 -18.75 8.10 33.19
N GLY A 238 -20.06 7.91 33.38
CA GLY A 238 -20.86 8.59 34.39
C GLY A 238 -21.01 10.11 34.21
N LEU A 239 -20.74 10.64 33.01
CA LEU A 239 -20.76 12.08 32.74
C LEU A 239 -22.18 12.68 32.85
N ASP A 240 -23.22 11.87 32.61
CA ASP A 240 -24.62 12.27 32.78
C ASP A 240 -24.96 12.64 34.22
N ARG A 241 -24.28 12.02 35.20
CA ARG A 241 -24.53 12.13 36.64
C ARG A 241 -23.67 13.16 37.34
N ASP A 242 -22.61 13.63 36.69
CA ASP A 242 -21.79 14.71 37.24
C ASP A 242 -22.54 16.04 37.10
N GLU A 243 -22.61 16.88 38.12
CA GLU A 243 -23.21 18.21 38.01
C GLU A 243 -22.25 19.21 37.33
N ARG A 244 -20.95 19.04 37.53
CA ARG A 244 -19.90 19.95 37.04
C ARG A 244 -19.72 19.86 35.53
N LYS A 245 -19.76 18.66 34.94
CA LYS A 245 -19.66 18.37 33.49
C LYS A 245 -18.74 19.34 32.72
N VAL A 246 -17.49 19.51 33.16
CA VAL A 246 -16.45 20.21 32.39
C VAL A 246 -15.48 19.18 31.84
N VAL A 247 -15.36 19.12 30.52
CA VAL A 247 -14.59 18.11 29.78
C VAL A 247 -13.48 18.81 29.02
N LEU A 248 -12.23 18.50 29.33
CA LEU A 248 -11.09 18.93 28.52
C LEU A 248 -10.78 17.87 27.46
N ILE A 249 -10.86 18.28 26.19
CA ILE A 249 -10.60 17.43 25.03
C ILE A 249 -9.31 17.89 24.34
N GLN A 250 -8.23 17.14 24.56
CA GLN A 250 -6.99 17.33 23.81
C GLN A 250 -6.95 16.46 22.54
N CYS A 251 -7.65 15.32 22.54
CA CYS A 251 -7.71 14.44 21.38
C CYS A 251 -8.31 15.20 20.18
N PRO A 252 -7.66 15.20 19.00
CA PRO A 252 -8.16 15.91 17.82
C PRO A 252 -9.60 15.51 17.47
N LEU A 253 -10.43 16.49 17.10
CA LEU A 253 -11.84 16.26 16.82
C LEU A 253 -12.09 15.55 15.47
N ASP A 254 -11.09 15.50 14.58
CA ASP A 254 -11.10 14.65 13.38
C ASP A 254 -10.89 13.17 13.70
N HIS A 255 -10.43 12.84 14.90
CA HIS A 255 -10.30 11.47 15.41
C HIS A 255 -11.60 10.99 16.07
N HIS A 256 -11.92 9.70 15.94
CA HIS A 256 -13.17 9.14 16.47
C HIS A 256 -13.35 9.40 17.97
N ALA A 257 -12.30 9.21 18.77
CA ALA A 257 -12.36 9.41 20.22
C ALA A 257 -12.64 10.88 20.60
N GLY A 258 -11.97 11.85 19.96
CA GLY A 258 -12.23 13.28 20.19
C GLY A 258 -13.67 13.64 19.83
N HIS A 259 -14.14 13.17 18.66
CA HIS A 259 -15.53 13.34 18.25
C HIS A 259 -16.53 12.71 19.23
N ALA A 260 -16.28 11.49 19.72
CA ALA A 260 -17.17 10.82 20.67
C ALA A 260 -17.32 11.62 21.97
N TRP A 261 -16.21 12.14 22.52
CA TRP A 261 -16.21 13.00 23.70
C TRP A 261 -16.92 14.34 23.46
N MET A 262 -16.73 14.95 22.30
CA MET A 262 -17.45 16.15 21.88
C MET A 262 -18.97 15.90 21.82
N SER A 263 -19.39 14.86 21.08
CA SER A 263 -20.82 14.56 20.89
C SER A 263 -21.52 14.20 22.19
N MET A 264 -20.90 13.36 23.02
CA MET A 264 -21.52 12.96 24.28
C MET A 264 -21.53 14.08 25.32
N GLY A 265 -20.47 14.91 25.36
CA GLY A 265 -20.41 16.05 26.26
C GLY A 265 -21.52 17.05 25.97
N VAL A 266 -21.71 17.40 24.69
CA VAL A 266 -22.82 18.25 24.26
C VAL A 266 -24.17 17.62 24.56
N ALA A 267 -24.34 16.32 24.33
CA ALA A 267 -25.61 15.63 24.57
C ALA A 267 -26.08 15.69 26.04
N VAL A 268 -25.16 15.91 26.99
CA VAL A 268 -25.48 16.05 28.42
C VAL A 268 -25.32 17.48 28.95
N GLY A 269 -25.10 18.46 28.08
CA GLY A 269 -24.94 19.87 28.44
C GLY A 269 -23.61 20.21 29.10
N ALA A 270 -22.53 19.47 28.79
CA ALA A 270 -21.20 19.72 29.33
C ALA A 270 -20.55 20.99 28.75
N THR A 271 -19.60 21.55 29.47
CA THR A 271 -18.67 22.56 28.95
C THR A 271 -17.47 21.84 28.33
N LEU A 272 -17.20 22.09 27.05
CA LEU A 272 -16.06 21.52 26.33
C LEU A 272 -14.88 22.50 26.33
N VAL A 273 -13.81 22.16 27.04
CA VAL A 273 -12.53 22.87 27.01
C VAL A 273 -11.66 22.23 25.93
N LEU A 274 -11.49 22.92 24.80
CA LEU A 274 -10.79 22.42 23.63
C LEU A 274 -9.30 22.77 23.70
N CYS A 275 -8.45 21.87 23.20
CA CYS A 275 -7.03 22.16 22.97
C CYS A 275 -6.70 22.00 21.49
N ALA A 276 -6.17 23.05 20.87
CA ALA A 276 -5.73 23.01 19.47
C ALA A 276 -4.56 22.04 19.22
N GLY A 277 -3.80 21.73 20.27
CA GLY A 277 -2.69 20.78 20.27
C GLY A 277 -2.26 20.45 21.71
N PHE A 278 -1.27 19.58 21.85
CA PHE A 278 -0.73 19.25 23.16
C PHE A 278 0.29 20.30 23.63
N ASP A 279 -0.03 20.99 24.72
CA ASP A 279 0.91 21.76 25.53
C ASP A 279 0.61 21.51 27.01
N ALA A 280 1.54 20.86 27.72
CA ALA A 280 1.31 20.41 29.09
C ALA A 280 1.01 21.60 30.04
N GLY A 281 1.76 22.69 29.94
CA GLY A 281 1.56 23.86 30.78
C GLY A 281 0.20 24.53 30.53
N THR A 282 -0.24 24.63 29.28
CA THR A 282 -1.58 25.16 28.94
C THR A 282 -2.68 24.25 29.44
N ILE A 283 -2.54 22.93 29.27
CA ILE A 283 -3.53 21.96 29.76
C ILE A 283 -3.69 22.09 31.28
N LEU A 284 -2.58 22.14 32.03
CA LEU A 284 -2.63 22.29 33.49
C LEU A 284 -3.31 23.61 33.92
N ARG A 285 -2.94 24.74 33.29
CA ARG A 285 -3.60 26.03 33.53
C ARG A 285 -5.10 25.98 33.25
N GLN A 286 -5.50 25.28 32.18
CA GLN A 286 -6.91 25.17 31.79
C GLN A 286 -7.69 24.25 32.74
N VAL A 287 -7.07 23.18 33.25
CA VAL A 287 -7.67 22.31 34.28
C VAL A 287 -7.98 23.11 35.54
N ASP A 288 -7.00 23.84 36.04
CA ASP A 288 -7.11 24.69 37.24
C ASP A 288 -8.17 25.79 37.02
N ARG A 289 -8.00 26.61 35.97
CA ARG A 289 -8.86 27.76 35.69
C ARG A 289 -10.33 27.40 35.47
N HIS A 290 -10.61 26.33 34.72
CA HIS A 290 -11.97 25.96 34.35
C HIS A 290 -12.57 24.88 35.27
N GLY A 291 -11.81 24.39 36.25
CA GLY A 291 -12.25 23.32 37.15
C GLY A 291 -12.65 22.06 36.38
N VAL A 292 -11.78 21.60 35.47
CA VAL A 292 -12.04 20.45 34.60
C VAL A 292 -12.34 19.21 35.43
N SER A 293 -13.48 18.56 35.17
CA SER A 293 -13.89 17.31 35.82
C SER A 293 -13.48 16.05 35.04
N TYR A 294 -13.40 16.13 33.71
CA TYR A 294 -13.08 15.01 32.83
C TYR A 294 -11.92 15.39 31.93
N LEU A 295 -10.82 14.65 32.00
CA LEU A 295 -9.58 14.95 31.30
C LEU A 295 -9.29 13.90 30.23
N ILE A 296 -9.35 14.29 28.96
CA ILE A 296 -9.21 13.37 27.82
C ILE A 296 -7.85 13.57 27.17
N LEU A 297 -6.90 12.71 27.55
CA LEU A 297 -5.51 12.74 27.09
C LEU A 297 -5.15 11.41 26.44
N LEU A 298 -5.17 11.41 25.11
CA LEU A 298 -4.88 10.22 24.32
C LEU A 298 -3.59 10.42 23.51
N PRO A 299 -2.74 9.37 23.41
CA PRO A 299 -2.81 8.06 24.03
C PRO A 299 -2.02 8.12 25.37
N PRO A 300 -1.59 7.01 26.01
CA PRO A 300 -0.86 7.07 27.28
C PRO A 300 0.40 7.94 27.27
N SER A 301 1.06 8.07 26.11
CA SER A 301 2.26 8.91 25.95
C SER A 301 1.97 10.40 26.26
N THR A 302 0.82 10.91 25.81
CA THR A 302 0.34 12.28 26.08
C THR A 302 0.11 12.49 27.57
N LEU A 303 -0.54 11.52 28.23
CA LEU A 303 -0.76 11.53 29.67
C LEU A 303 0.57 11.49 30.44
N GLY A 304 1.51 10.62 30.05
CA GLY A 304 2.84 10.53 30.63
C GLY A 304 3.66 11.82 30.48
N ARG A 305 3.53 12.55 29.36
CA ARG A 305 4.16 13.86 29.16
C ARG A 305 3.58 14.93 30.09
N LEU A 306 2.27 14.96 30.29
CA LEU A 306 1.63 15.87 31.23
C LEU A 306 2.11 15.61 32.67
N LEU A 307 2.10 14.34 33.09
CA LEU A 307 2.49 13.91 34.44
C LEU A 307 3.96 14.16 34.78
N ARG A 308 4.81 14.37 33.77
CA ARG A 308 6.24 14.70 33.93
C ARG A 308 6.53 16.20 33.82
N HIS A 309 5.51 17.04 33.66
CA HIS A 309 5.71 18.48 33.56
C HIS A 309 6.23 19.04 34.91
N PRO A 310 7.32 19.82 34.93
CA PRO A 310 7.96 20.24 36.18
C PRO A 310 7.08 21.14 37.06
N GLY A 311 6.15 21.89 36.47
CA GLY A 311 5.20 22.72 37.19
C GLY A 311 3.85 22.07 37.47
N ILE A 312 3.72 20.73 37.41
CA ILE A 312 2.44 20.06 37.67
C ILE A 312 1.90 20.32 39.07
N ASP A 313 2.80 20.38 40.06
CA ASP A 313 2.45 20.61 41.47
C ASP A 313 2.08 22.07 41.76
N ASP A 314 2.26 22.98 40.79
CA ASP A 314 1.87 24.39 40.90
C ASP A 314 0.36 24.62 40.62
N HIS A 315 -0.39 23.59 40.25
CA HIS A 315 -1.78 23.68 39.79
C HIS A 315 -2.76 22.88 40.66
N ASP A 316 -3.98 23.38 40.87
CA ASP A 316 -5.06 22.62 41.52
C ASP A 316 -5.72 21.65 40.52
N LEU A 317 -5.40 20.36 40.67
CA LEU A 317 -5.95 19.28 39.86
C LEU A 317 -7.06 18.49 40.57
N SER A 318 -7.50 18.94 41.75
CA SER A 318 -8.47 18.24 42.60
C SER A 318 -9.92 18.25 42.08
N SER A 319 -10.17 19.02 41.02
CA SER A 319 -11.45 19.08 40.30
C SER A 319 -11.68 17.87 39.39
N VAL A 320 -10.60 17.20 38.96
CA VAL A 320 -10.64 16.07 38.04
C VAL A 320 -11.20 14.83 38.74
N ARG A 321 -12.22 14.23 38.13
CA ARG A 321 -12.93 13.02 38.58
C ARG A 321 -12.74 11.84 37.66
N LEU A 322 -12.37 12.08 36.41
CA LEU A 322 -12.05 11.03 35.46
C LEU A 322 -10.89 11.46 34.57
N VAL A 323 -9.88 10.61 34.49
CA VAL A 323 -8.81 10.71 33.49
C VAL A 323 -9.06 9.61 32.47
N GLN A 324 -9.23 9.97 31.19
CA GLN A 324 -9.40 9.00 30.13
C GLN A 324 -8.06 8.74 29.44
N SER A 325 -7.73 7.47 29.28
CA SER A 325 -6.70 6.99 28.37
C SER A 325 -7.21 5.84 27.48
N ALA A 326 -6.54 5.58 26.36
CA ALA A 326 -6.89 4.54 25.37
C ALA A 326 -5.77 4.42 24.33
N ALA A 327 -5.88 3.45 23.43
CA ALA A 327 -4.97 3.27 22.28
C ALA A 327 -3.51 2.95 22.64
N GLY A 328 -3.28 2.18 23.71
CA GLY A 328 -1.98 1.63 24.11
C GLY A 328 -1.94 1.34 25.60
N ALA A 329 -1.14 0.36 26.04
CA ALA A 329 -1.06 -0.01 27.45
C ALA A 329 -0.50 1.15 28.31
N LEU A 330 -1.07 1.36 29.51
CA LEU A 330 -0.45 2.24 30.50
C LEU A 330 0.65 1.49 31.23
N ALA A 331 1.81 2.11 31.32
CA ALA A 331 2.87 1.61 32.19
C ALA A 331 2.46 1.82 33.67
N PRO A 332 2.80 0.90 34.59
CA PRO A 332 2.41 1.01 36.00
C PRO A 332 2.87 2.30 36.70
N ASP A 333 4.01 2.86 36.28
CA ASP A 333 4.52 4.14 36.78
C ASP A 333 3.62 5.33 36.38
N VAL A 334 3.11 5.34 35.15
CA VAL A 334 2.14 6.32 34.67
C VAL A 334 0.83 6.20 35.45
N LEU A 335 0.36 4.98 35.67
CA LEU A 335 -0.86 4.71 36.44
C LEU A 335 -0.76 5.21 37.89
N ALA A 336 0.35 4.92 38.55
CA ALA A 336 0.62 5.41 39.90
C ALA A 336 0.72 6.95 39.94
N ALA A 337 1.31 7.57 38.92
CA ALA A 337 1.40 9.02 38.81
C ALA A 337 0.02 9.67 38.59
N VAL A 338 -0.90 9.04 37.84
CA VAL A 338 -2.28 9.52 37.68
C VAL A 338 -2.94 9.69 39.05
N TYR A 339 -2.96 8.66 39.89
CA TYR A 339 -3.64 8.77 41.20
C TYR A 339 -2.91 9.67 42.19
N ARG A 340 -1.61 9.89 42.02
CA ARG A 340 -0.86 10.87 42.82
C ARG A 340 -1.30 12.30 42.52
N HIS A 341 -1.36 12.68 41.24
CA HIS A 341 -1.66 14.05 40.83
C HIS A 341 -3.18 14.31 40.68
N PHE A 342 -3.99 13.27 40.47
CA PHE A 342 -5.45 13.33 40.36
C PHE A 342 -6.12 12.46 41.44
N PRO A 343 -6.03 12.82 42.73
CA PRO A 343 -6.39 11.93 43.84
C PRO A 343 -7.90 11.62 43.94
N ARG A 344 -8.75 12.39 43.25
CA ARG A 344 -10.21 12.16 43.18
C ARG A 344 -10.65 11.49 41.88
N ALA A 345 -9.72 11.23 40.97
CA ALA A 345 -10.04 10.68 39.66
C ALA A 345 -10.09 9.15 39.69
N VAL A 346 -11.02 8.60 38.90
CA VAL A 346 -10.93 7.23 38.39
C VAL A 346 -10.20 7.25 37.04
N LEU A 347 -9.48 6.19 36.72
CA LEU A 347 -8.97 5.98 35.38
C LEU A 347 -10.07 5.34 34.53
N SER A 348 -10.45 6.00 33.45
CA SER A 348 -11.19 5.36 32.37
C SER A 348 -10.21 4.90 31.30
N TYR A 349 -10.22 3.61 31.00
CA TYR A 349 -9.39 3.00 29.98
C TYR A 349 -10.24 2.16 29.05
N GLY A 350 -10.18 2.42 27.74
CA GLY A 350 -11.14 1.83 26.81
C GLY A 350 -10.54 1.39 25.48
N TRP A 351 -11.30 0.54 24.81
CA TRP A 351 -11.06 0.11 23.44
C TRP A 351 -12.31 0.36 22.60
N GLY A 352 -12.08 0.84 21.37
CA GLY A 352 -13.09 1.05 20.36
C GLY A 352 -12.42 1.41 19.03
N GLN A 353 -13.16 1.25 17.93
CA GLN A 353 -12.70 1.56 16.58
C GLN A 353 -13.73 2.46 15.89
N THR A 354 -13.30 3.22 14.87
CA THR A 354 -14.21 4.09 14.10
C THR A 354 -15.38 3.29 13.52
N GLU A 355 -15.11 2.05 13.07
CA GLU A 355 -16.07 1.12 12.52
C GLU A 355 -17.07 0.58 13.56
N SER A 356 -16.65 0.36 14.81
CA SER A 356 -17.53 -0.20 15.85
C SER A 356 -18.32 0.86 16.60
N GLY A 357 -17.77 2.08 16.73
CA GLY A 357 -18.29 3.13 17.60
C GLY A 357 -18.03 2.82 19.06
N LEU A 358 -18.87 1.96 19.62
CA LEU A 358 -18.71 1.45 20.97
C LEU A 358 -17.78 0.24 21.00
N GLY A 359 -17.26 -0.04 22.19
CA GLY A 359 -16.40 -1.19 22.44
C GLY A 359 -16.42 -1.58 23.90
N ALA A 360 -15.25 -1.58 24.53
CA ALA A 360 -15.09 -1.96 25.93
C ALA A 360 -14.50 -0.81 26.75
N CYS A 361 -14.88 -0.73 28.02
CA CYS A 361 -14.40 0.28 28.96
C CYS A 361 -14.12 -0.30 30.34
N ALA A 362 -13.01 0.10 30.93
CA ALA A 362 -12.63 -0.11 32.31
C ALA A 362 -12.71 1.24 33.02
N VAL A 363 -13.47 1.32 34.11
CA VAL A 363 -13.44 2.47 35.02
C VAL A 363 -12.88 1.97 36.34
N LEU A 364 -11.62 2.29 36.59
CA LEU A 364 -10.83 1.75 37.70
C LEU A 364 -10.59 2.82 38.75
N GLY A 365 -10.85 2.50 40.01
CA GLY A 365 -10.42 3.30 41.15
C GLY A 365 -8.95 3.07 41.52
N PRO A 366 -8.42 3.85 42.48
CA PRO A 366 -7.04 3.70 42.97
C PRO A 366 -6.71 2.29 43.47
N GLU A 367 -7.64 1.63 44.16
CA GLU A 367 -7.47 0.27 44.70
C GLU A 367 -7.46 -0.81 43.60
N GLU A 368 -8.14 -0.54 42.47
CA GLU A 368 -8.29 -1.45 41.33
C GLU A 368 -7.20 -1.26 40.27
N ALA A 369 -6.22 -0.39 40.55
CA ALA A 369 -5.22 0.05 39.60
C ALA A 369 -3.77 0.01 40.17
N GLY A 370 -3.56 -0.68 41.30
CA GLY A 370 -2.22 -0.94 41.83
C GLY A 370 -1.38 -1.91 40.97
N PRO A 371 -0.07 -2.07 41.25
CA PRO A 371 0.82 -2.97 40.51
C PRO A 371 0.36 -4.43 40.50
N ASP A 372 -0.37 -4.84 41.53
CA ASP A 372 -0.94 -6.18 41.72
C ASP A 372 -2.44 -6.24 41.35
N ALA A 373 -3.00 -5.17 40.78
CA ALA A 373 -4.41 -5.14 40.45
C ALA A 373 -4.72 -6.05 39.25
N ALA A 374 -5.66 -6.97 39.45
CA ALA A 374 -6.00 -8.03 38.51
C ALA A 374 -6.36 -7.54 37.08
N HIS A 375 -6.79 -6.28 36.95
CA HIS A 375 -7.33 -5.73 35.70
C HIS A 375 -6.54 -4.55 35.12
N ALA A 376 -5.34 -4.24 35.63
CA ALA A 376 -4.53 -3.10 35.17
C ALA A 376 -4.15 -3.15 33.67
N GLY A 377 -4.17 -4.34 33.05
CA GLY A 377 -3.92 -4.54 31.61
C GLY A 377 -5.19 -4.75 30.76
N SER A 378 -6.38 -4.65 31.35
CA SER A 378 -7.64 -4.88 30.65
C SER A 378 -8.08 -3.65 29.87
N VAL A 379 -8.71 -3.85 28.71
CA VAL A 379 -9.47 -2.81 27.99
C VAL A 379 -10.91 -2.66 28.49
N GLY A 380 -11.25 -3.39 29.56
CA GLY A 380 -12.53 -3.30 30.24
C GLY A 380 -13.55 -4.36 29.84
N ARG A 381 -14.80 -4.04 30.13
CA ARG A 381 -15.97 -4.86 29.78
C ARG A 381 -16.77 -4.17 28.67
N PRO A 382 -17.61 -4.88 27.92
CA PRO A 382 -18.47 -4.27 26.91
C PRO A 382 -19.25 -3.08 27.48
N MET A 383 -19.23 -1.95 26.77
CA MET A 383 -20.03 -0.78 27.11
C MET A 383 -21.54 -1.10 26.96
N PRO A 384 -22.45 -0.29 27.55
CA PRO A 384 -23.88 -0.41 27.28
C PRO A 384 -24.19 -0.50 25.78
N PHE A 385 -25.22 -1.25 25.43
CA PHE A 385 -25.66 -1.48 24.04
C PHE A 385 -24.64 -2.20 23.14
N THR A 386 -23.60 -2.81 23.73
CA THR A 386 -22.54 -3.48 22.98
C THR A 386 -22.41 -4.94 23.38
N GLU A 387 -22.45 -5.81 22.39
CA GLU A 387 -22.10 -7.22 22.54
C GLU A 387 -20.74 -7.47 21.90
N ILE A 388 -19.91 -8.26 22.57
CA ILE A 388 -18.59 -8.68 22.07
C ILE A 388 -18.51 -10.19 22.21
N ARG A 389 -18.12 -10.89 21.13
CA ARG A 389 -17.77 -12.32 21.15
C ARG A 389 -16.31 -12.48 20.73
N LEU A 390 -15.66 -13.54 21.22
CA LEU A 390 -14.32 -13.91 20.84
C LEU A 390 -14.41 -15.20 20.03
N VAL A 391 -13.99 -15.17 18.77
CA VAL A 391 -14.18 -16.30 17.84
C VAL A 391 -12.87 -16.82 17.25
N ASP A 392 -12.86 -18.08 16.86
CA ASP A 392 -11.78 -18.70 16.09
C ASP A 392 -11.86 -18.35 14.59
N ASP A 393 -10.96 -18.95 13.79
CA ASP A 393 -10.91 -18.73 12.34
C ASP A 393 -12.18 -19.24 11.61
N ASP A 394 -12.90 -20.20 12.20
CA ASP A 394 -14.16 -20.74 11.67
C ASP A 394 -15.40 -19.97 12.19
N GLY A 395 -15.21 -18.93 13.02
CA GLY A 395 -16.28 -18.12 13.58
C GLY A 395 -16.99 -18.73 14.81
N ARG A 396 -16.45 -19.79 15.41
CA ARG A 396 -16.97 -20.41 16.64
C ARG A 396 -16.42 -19.70 17.86
N ASP A 397 -17.22 -19.63 18.93
CA ASP A 397 -16.77 -19.02 20.18
C ASP A 397 -15.59 -19.79 20.77
N VAL A 398 -14.53 -19.07 21.14
CA VAL A 398 -13.40 -19.67 21.84
C VAL A 398 -13.74 -19.88 23.33
N PRO A 399 -13.18 -20.90 24.00
CA PRO A 399 -13.34 -21.08 25.43
C PRO A 399 -12.87 -19.86 26.23
N GLU A 400 -13.38 -19.70 27.44
CA GLU A 400 -12.92 -18.66 28.36
C GLU A 400 -11.40 -18.76 28.62
N GLY A 401 -10.72 -17.61 28.69
CA GLY A 401 -9.27 -17.54 28.80
C GLY A 401 -8.50 -17.80 27.50
N ALA A 402 -9.13 -18.33 26.45
CA ALA A 402 -8.51 -18.48 25.14
C ALA A 402 -8.49 -17.14 24.38
N VAL A 403 -7.55 -17.02 23.44
CA VAL A 403 -7.45 -15.86 22.55
C VAL A 403 -8.29 -16.12 21.31
N GLY A 404 -9.14 -15.16 20.95
CA GLY A 404 -9.95 -15.18 19.73
C GLY A 404 -10.05 -13.80 19.08
N GLU A 405 -10.49 -13.75 17.84
CA GLU A 405 -10.82 -12.49 17.17
C GLU A 405 -12.08 -11.88 17.79
N ALA A 406 -12.01 -10.62 18.21
CA ALA A 406 -13.17 -9.92 18.71
C ALA A 406 -14.12 -9.59 17.55
N VAL A 407 -15.38 -10.00 17.69
CA VAL A 407 -16.48 -9.58 16.82
C VAL A 407 -17.50 -8.79 17.65
N VAL A 408 -17.99 -7.69 17.09
CA VAL A 408 -18.83 -6.71 17.81
C VAL A 408 -20.20 -6.59 17.16
N ARG A 409 -21.23 -6.50 17.99
CA ARG A 409 -22.59 -6.15 17.56
C ARG A 409 -23.14 -5.03 18.43
N THR A 410 -23.51 -3.92 17.78
CA THR A 410 -24.14 -2.77 18.41
C THR A 410 -24.82 -1.93 17.33
N ALA A 411 -25.87 -1.17 17.69
CA ALA A 411 -26.46 -0.19 16.80
C ALA A 411 -25.53 1.02 16.53
N ALA A 412 -24.39 1.12 17.22
CA ALA A 412 -23.35 2.11 16.99
C ALA A 412 -22.35 1.76 15.86
N VAL A 413 -22.47 0.57 15.26
CA VAL A 413 -21.60 0.11 14.15
C VAL A 413 -21.83 0.99 12.91
N MET A 414 -20.76 1.20 12.14
CA MET A 414 -20.79 1.91 10.86
C MET A 414 -21.83 1.33 9.89
N ALA A 415 -22.32 2.15 8.96
CA ALA A 415 -23.10 1.67 7.82
C ALA A 415 -22.22 0.90 6.82
N GLY A 416 -20.96 1.30 6.68
CA GLY A 416 -19.97 0.65 5.83
C GLY A 416 -18.82 1.57 5.45
N TYR A 417 -17.97 1.08 4.55
CA TYR A 417 -16.95 1.90 3.91
C TYR A 417 -17.51 2.61 2.67
N HIS A 418 -17.38 3.94 2.61
CA HIS A 418 -17.89 4.79 1.53
C HIS A 418 -17.44 4.26 0.17
N ARG A 419 -18.42 3.91 -0.67
CA ARG A 419 -18.21 3.38 -2.03
C ARG A 419 -17.31 2.15 -2.13
N GLN A 420 -17.20 1.37 -1.06
CA GLN A 420 -16.39 0.15 -1.02
C GLN A 420 -17.22 -1.05 -0.55
N PRO A 421 -18.28 -1.46 -1.29
CA PRO A 421 -19.19 -2.52 -0.85
C PRO A 421 -18.49 -3.86 -0.60
N ALA A 422 -17.48 -4.22 -1.42
CA ALA A 422 -16.69 -5.43 -1.20
C ALA A 422 -15.88 -5.38 0.12
N ALA A 423 -15.28 -4.23 0.44
CA ALA A 423 -14.55 -4.06 1.69
C ALA A 423 -15.49 -4.04 2.90
N THR A 424 -16.69 -3.48 2.74
CA THR A 424 -17.75 -3.51 3.75
C THR A 424 -18.17 -4.95 4.02
N LEU A 425 -18.55 -5.71 3.00
CA LEU A 425 -18.98 -7.11 3.16
C LEU A 425 -17.88 -7.99 3.79
N ALA A 426 -16.61 -7.73 3.48
CA ALA A 426 -15.49 -8.51 4.02
C ALA A 426 -15.30 -8.37 5.54
N VAL A 427 -15.83 -7.32 6.17
CA VAL A 427 -15.72 -7.10 7.62
C VAL A 427 -16.98 -7.48 8.39
N PHE A 428 -18.07 -7.85 7.72
CA PHE A 428 -19.29 -8.33 8.37
C PHE A 428 -19.45 -9.84 8.21
N THR A 429 -19.82 -10.51 9.29
CA THR A 429 -20.26 -11.91 9.23
C THR A 429 -21.68 -11.97 8.64
N ALA A 430 -22.08 -13.15 8.14
CA ALA A 430 -23.41 -13.36 7.57
C ALA A 430 -24.55 -13.09 8.57
N ASP A 431 -24.29 -13.27 9.86
CA ASP A 431 -25.21 -13.00 10.98
C ASP A 431 -25.06 -11.59 11.58
N GLY A 432 -24.34 -10.68 10.90
CA GLY A 432 -24.33 -9.25 11.19
C GLY A 432 -23.35 -8.76 12.26
N TRP A 433 -22.33 -9.56 12.60
CA TRP A 433 -21.25 -9.13 13.49
C TRP A 433 -20.14 -8.44 12.72
N LEU A 434 -19.61 -7.34 13.27
CA LEU A 434 -18.43 -6.68 12.75
C LEU A 434 -17.16 -7.40 13.22
N ARG A 435 -16.35 -7.89 12.28
CA ARG A 435 -15.00 -8.43 12.53
C ARG A 435 -14.02 -7.28 12.75
N THR A 436 -13.49 -7.16 13.97
CA THR A 436 -12.65 -6.01 14.37
C THR A 436 -11.20 -6.13 13.88
N GLY A 437 -10.76 -7.36 13.57
CA GLY A 437 -9.36 -7.69 13.34
C GLY A 437 -8.47 -7.62 14.60
N ASP A 438 -9.04 -7.37 15.77
CA ASP A 438 -8.33 -7.33 17.06
C ASP A 438 -8.45 -8.69 17.77
N LEU A 439 -7.32 -9.23 18.25
CA LEU A 439 -7.25 -10.48 19.00
C LEU A 439 -7.31 -10.16 20.49
N MET A 440 -8.28 -10.76 21.18
CA MET A 440 -8.51 -10.52 22.60
C MET A 440 -8.61 -11.81 23.39
N ARG A 441 -8.38 -11.70 24.70
CA ARG A 441 -8.67 -12.72 25.69
C ARG A 441 -9.75 -12.22 26.64
N ARG A 442 -10.68 -13.08 27.05
CA ARG A 442 -11.67 -12.81 28.09
C ARG A 442 -11.37 -13.63 29.33
N ASP A 443 -11.38 -13.02 30.50
CA ASP A 443 -11.28 -13.75 31.78
C ASP A 443 -12.65 -14.19 32.34
N ALA A 444 -12.63 -14.93 33.45
CA ALA A 444 -13.82 -15.44 34.13
C ALA A 444 -14.79 -14.36 34.62
N ASP A 445 -14.25 -13.18 34.88
CA ASP A 445 -15.03 -12.02 35.30
C ASP A 445 -15.51 -11.19 34.10
N GLY A 446 -15.28 -11.66 32.86
CA GLY A 446 -15.75 -11.01 31.64
C GLY A 446 -14.93 -9.79 31.20
N TRP A 447 -13.76 -9.56 31.80
CA TRP A 447 -12.84 -8.51 31.38
C TRP A 447 -12.10 -8.91 30.10
N LEU A 448 -11.92 -7.94 29.22
CA LEU A 448 -11.28 -8.13 27.93
C LEU A 448 -9.84 -7.60 27.96
N TYR A 449 -8.93 -8.34 27.35
CA TYR A 449 -7.52 -7.99 27.25
C TYR A 449 -7.13 -7.99 25.76
N LEU A 450 -6.69 -6.84 25.25
CA LEU A 450 -6.21 -6.72 23.87
C LEU A 450 -4.82 -7.32 23.77
N MET A 451 -4.68 -8.40 22.99
CA MET A 451 -3.43 -9.15 22.86
C MET A 451 -2.60 -8.67 21.67
N SER A 452 -3.23 -8.54 20.50
CA SER A 452 -2.59 -8.03 19.27
C SER A 452 -3.66 -7.65 18.25
N ARG A 453 -3.24 -7.07 17.14
CA ARG A 453 -4.05 -7.07 15.92
C ARG A 453 -3.71 -8.28 15.10
N ARG A 454 -4.68 -8.86 14.39
CA ARG A 454 -4.44 -10.03 13.53
C ARG A 454 -3.37 -9.78 12.47
N ARG A 455 -3.22 -8.53 12.02
CA ARG A 455 -2.17 -8.09 11.08
C ARG A 455 -0.81 -7.84 11.72
N ASP A 456 -0.79 -7.56 13.02
CA ASP A 456 0.43 -7.23 13.78
C ASP A 456 0.92 -8.43 14.61
N LEU A 457 0.25 -9.59 14.48
CA LEU A 457 0.62 -10.85 15.12
C LEU A 457 1.93 -11.34 14.53
N ILE A 458 2.96 -11.45 15.37
CA ILE A 458 4.28 -11.92 14.97
C ILE A 458 4.26 -13.45 15.02
N LYS A 459 4.53 -14.12 13.90
CA LYS A 459 4.60 -15.58 13.80
C LYS A 459 6.06 -16.02 13.85
N SER A 460 6.54 -16.29 15.06
CA SER A 460 7.95 -16.63 15.30
C SER A 460 8.12 -18.12 15.60
N GLY A 461 8.78 -18.84 14.68
CA GLY A 461 9.08 -20.27 14.84
C GLY A 461 7.84 -21.16 14.87
N GLY A 462 6.75 -20.74 14.19
CA GLY A 462 5.45 -21.42 14.22
C GLY A 462 4.55 -21.03 15.40
N GLU A 463 5.05 -20.20 16.32
CA GLU A 463 4.31 -19.73 17.48
C GLU A 463 3.77 -18.30 17.29
N ASN A 464 2.61 -18.03 17.88
CA ASN A 464 2.01 -16.71 17.91
C ASN A 464 2.65 -15.88 19.03
N VAL A 465 3.30 -14.78 18.66
CA VAL A 465 3.84 -13.78 19.57
C VAL A 465 2.97 -12.53 19.50
N PHE A 466 2.30 -12.23 20.61
CA PHE A 466 1.44 -11.07 20.75
C PHE A 466 2.28 -9.85 21.12
N ALA A 467 2.30 -8.84 20.24
CA ALA A 467 3.14 -7.66 20.41
C ALA A 467 2.89 -6.93 21.74
N ALA A 468 1.64 -6.92 22.24
CA ALA A 468 1.29 -6.24 23.49
C ALA A 468 1.94 -6.89 24.73
N GLU A 469 2.13 -8.21 24.75
CA GLU A 469 2.79 -8.90 25.88
C GLU A 469 4.27 -8.52 25.97
N VAL A 470 4.93 -8.40 24.81
CA VAL A 470 6.33 -8.00 24.71
C VAL A 470 6.49 -6.52 25.05
N ASP A 471 5.62 -5.66 24.52
CA ASP A 471 5.59 -4.23 24.78
C ASP A 471 5.45 -3.95 26.29
N ALA A 472 4.47 -4.60 26.95
CA ALA A 472 4.26 -4.48 28.38
C ALA A 472 5.49 -4.90 29.21
N ALA A 473 6.16 -6.00 28.83
CA ALA A 473 7.36 -6.45 29.52
C ALA A 473 8.53 -5.47 29.33
N VAL A 474 8.77 -4.99 28.11
CA VAL A 474 9.86 -4.05 27.79
C VAL A 474 9.70 -2.72 28.51
N ARG A 475 8.46 -2.19 28.63
CA ARG A 475 8.17 -0.93 29.33
C ARG A 475 8.54 -0.92 30.80
N THR A 476 8.67 -2.08 31.42
CA THR A 476 9.10 -2.18 32.83
C THR A 476 10.58 -1.86 33.03
N HIS A 477 11.39 -1.81 31.96
CA HIS A 477 12.81 -1.49 32.06
C HIS A 477 13.01 -0.01 32.45
N PRO A 478 13.85 0.31 33.47
CA PRO A 478 14.01 1.68 33.97
C PRO A 478 14.58 2.65 32.93
N GLY A 479 15.36 2.15 31.96
CA GLY A 479 15.90 2.95 30.86
C GLY A 479 14.95 3.25 29.69
N VAL A 480 13.73 2.67 29.64
CA VAL A 480 12.81 2.78 28.48
C VAL A 480 11.69 3.78 28.75
N ALA A 481 11.63 4.90 28.03
CA ALA A 481 10.53 5.87 28.11
C ALA A 481 9.26 5.37 27.42
N ASP A 482 9.42 4.82 26.21
CA ASP A 482 8.36 4.33 25.35
C ASP A 482 8.96 3.29 24.38
N CYS A 483 8.13 2.42 23.80
CA CYS A 483 8.58 1.43 22.83
C CYS A 483 7.51 1.05 21.81
N VAL A 484 7.94 0.39 20.73
CA VAL A 484 7.08 -0.29 19.76
C VAL A 484 7.65 -1.68 19.48
N VAL A 485 6.79 -2.69 19.54
CA VAL A 485 7.12 -4.07 19.16
C VAL A 485 6.54 -4.39 17.79
N PHE A 486 7.34 -5.01 16.93
CA PHE A 486 6.94 -5.43 15.60
C PHE A 486 7.71 -6.67 15.15
N GLY A 487 7.15 -7.40 14.18
CA GLY A 487 7.82 -8.53 13.56
C GLY A 487 8.81 -8.06 12.50
N VAL A 488 9.98 -8.69 12.46
CA VAL A 488 10.92 -8.57 11.34
C VAL A 488 11.11 -9.92 10.69
N PRO A 489 11.27 -10.01 9.36
CA PRO A 489 11.56 -11.28 8.71
C PRO A 489 12.80 -11.94 9.32
N ASP A 490 12.73 -13.24 9.58
CA ASP A 490 13.83 -14.04 10.09
C ASP A 490 13.94 -15.33 9.26
N PRO A 491 15.14 -15.67 8.75
CA PRO A 491 15.30 -16.81 7.84
C PRO A 491 15.03 -18.18 8.49
N VAL A 492 15.06 -18.27 9.82
CA VAL A 492 14.85 -19.52 10.58
C VAL A 492 13.46 -19.55 11.20
N LEU A 493 13.02 -18.43 11.76
CA LEU A 493 11.78 -18.32 12.52
C LEU A 493 10.59 -17.87 11.67
N GLY A 494 10.80 -17.47 10.42
CA GLY A 494 9.81 -16.76 9.60
C GLY A 494 9.76 -15.29 9.99
N GLU A 495 9.41 -15.02 11.25
CA GLU A 495 9.54 -13.69 11.87
C GLU A 495 10.29 -13.77 13.20
N ALA A 496 11.08 -12.75 13.50
CA ALA A 496 11.67 -12.50 14.82
C ALA A 496 11.05 -11.26 15.46
N VAL A 497 11.02 -11.23 16.78
CA VAL A 497 10.53 -10.10 17.56
C VAL A 497 11.57 -8.98 17.54
N ALA A 498 11.19 -7.80 17.07
CA ALA A 498 11.99 -6.59 17.16
C ALA A 498 11.32 -5.57 18.09
N VAL A 499 12.14 -4.75 18.72
CA VAL A 499 11.68 -3.63 19.55
C VAL A 499 12.42 -2.36 19.20
N ALA A 500 11.68 -1.28 18.99
CA ALA A 500 12.22 0.08 18.95
C ALA A 500 11.93 0.77 20.28
N VAL A 501 12.92 1.40 20.90
CA VAL A 501 12.82 2.04 22.21
C VAL A 501 13.23 3.51 22.16
N GLU A 502 12.52 4.33 22.92
CA GLU A 502 12.90 5.70 23.27
C GLU A 502 13.52 5.71 24.67
N PRO A 503 14.77 6.18 24.86
CA PRO A 503 15.41 6.22 26.18
C PRO A 503 14.74 7.18 27.17
N ARG A 504 14.70 6.84 28.47
CA ARG A 504 14.06 7.65 29.53
C ARG A 504 14.85 8.90 29.96
N GLY A 505 16.10 9.07 29.52
CA GLY A 505 16.92 10.24 29.86
C GLY A 505 18.27 10.26 29.14
N PRO A 506 19.18 11.19 29.50
CA PRO A 506 20.49 11.38 28.86
C PRO A 506 21.53 10.30 29.23
N GLY A 507 21.13 9.29 30.01
CA GLY A 507 21.98 8.15 30.34
C GLY A 507 22.15 7.18 29.17
N PRO A 508 22.99 6.14 29.34
CA PRO A 508 23.16 5.11 28.31
C PRO A 508 21.83 4.43 28.01
N ALA A 509 21.54 4.27 26.71
CA ALA A 509 20.36 3.53 26.25
C ALA A 509 20.43 2.06 26.69
N PRO A 510 19.27 1.41 26.94
CA PRO A 510 19.24 0.00 27.28
C PRO A 510 19.84 -0.86 26.16
N THR A 511 20.55 -1.91 26.53
CA THR A 511 21.09 -2.91 25.60
C THR A 511 20.06 -4.01 25.32
N LEU A 512 20.22 -4.73 24.20
CA LEU A 512 19.36 -5.86 23.87
C LEU A 512 19.39 -6.95 24.96
N ALA A 513 20.56 -7.20 25.56
CA ALA A 513 20.70 -8.18 26.64
C ALA A 513 19.90 -7.78 27.89
N GLU A 514 19.99 -6.51 28.32
CA GLU A 514 19.22 -6.00 29.46
C GLU A 514 17.71 -6.06 29.23
N LEU A 515 17.25 -5.78 28.00
CA LEU A 515 15.84 -5.94 27.64
C LEU A 515 15.42 -7.41 27.59
N GLN A 516 16.25 -8.29 27.05
CA GLN A 516 16.00 -9.73 27.06
C GLN A 516 15.91 -10.27 28.49
N ASP A 517 16.79 -9.84 29.40
CA ASP A 517 16.77 -10.22 30.81
C ASP A 517 15.51 -9.70 31.52
N THR A 518 15.09 -8.48 31.23
CA THR A 518 13.83 -7.92 31.72
C THR A 518 12.62 -8.73 31.23
N CYS A 519 12.67 -9.20 29.98
CA CYS A 519 11.66 -10.09 29.41
C CYS A 519 11.73 -11.52 29.97
N CYS A 520 12.92 -12.04 30.30
CA CYS A 520 13.14 -13.40 30.83
C CYS A 520 12.31 -13.67 32.09
N ALA A 521 12.13 -12.67 32.93
CA ALA A 521 11.36 -12.80 34.16
C ALA A 521 9.85 -13.02 33.92
N ARG A 522 9.33 -12.72 32.73
CA ARG A 522 7.88 -12.63 32.46
C ARG A 522 7.41 -13.33 31.18
N LEU A 523 8.32 -13.64 30.25
CA LEU A 523 7.99 -14.14 28.91
C LEU A 523 8.78 -15.41 28.56
N ALA A 524 8.12 -16.30 27.81
CA ALA A 524 8.74 -17.48 27.22
C ALA A 524 9.87 -17.10 26.25
N ARG A 525 10.86 -17.98 26.08
CA ARG A 525 12.09 -17.72 25.32
C ARG A 525 11.85 -17.23 23.88
N TYR A 526 10.85 -17.78 23.19
CA TYR A 526 10.55 -17.44 21.80
C TYR A 526 9.89 -16.05 21.64
N LYS A 527 9.31 -15.48 22.70
CA LYS A 527 8.69 -14.15 22.70
C LYS A 527 9.70 -13.01 22.93
N LYS A 528 10.95 -13.34 23.27
CA LYS A 528 11.97 -12.33 23.63
C LYS A 528 12.39 -11.53 22.40
N PRO A 529 12.63 -10.21 22.53
CA PRO A 529 13.20 -9.40 21.45
C PRO A 529 14.53 -9.98 20.99
N ARG A 530 14.75 -10.04 19.67
CA ARG A 530 16.03 -10.42 19.03
C ARG A 530 16.71 -9.25 18.35
N HIS A 531 15.96 -8.17 18.09
CA HIS A 531 16.48 -6.94 17.52
C HIS A 531 16.06 -5.76 18.39
N LEU A 532 16.98 -4.83 18.59
CA LEU A 532 16.76 -3.59 19.33
C LEU A 532 17.14 -2.41 18.43
N TYR A 533 16.24 -1.44 18.33
CA TYR A 533 16.48 -0.15 17.71
C TYR A 533 16.32 0.95 18.76
N VAL A 534 17.33 1.77 18.95
CA VAL A 534 17.25 2.91 19.87
C VAL A 534 17.00 4.16 19.02
N LEU A 535 15.91 4.87 19.32
CA LEU A 535 15.51 6.07 18.60
C LEU A 535 15.38 7.25 19.57
N ASP A 536 15.82 8.44 19.13
CA ASP A 536 15.67 9.69 19.91
C ASP A 536 14.20 10.11 20.04
N GLY A 537 13.31 9.59 19.19
CA GLY A 537 11.88 9.76 19.28
C GLY A 537 11.12 8.85 18.31
N LEU A 538 9.97 8.34 18.74
CA LEU A 538 9.19 7.33 18.00
C LEU A 538 8.20 7.90 16.96
N GLY A 539 8.23 9.20 16.62
CA GLY A 539 7.36 9.80 15.60
C GLY A 539 5.85 9.68 15.90
N ARG A 540 5.26 10.70 16.54
CA ARG A 540 3.87 10.67 17.02
C ARG A 540 2.93 11.57 16.21
N ASN A 541 1.68 11.12 16.02
CA ASN A 541 0.61 11.93 15.40
C ASN A 541 0.01 12.97 16.40
N ASP A 542 -0.93 13.83 15.97
CA ASP A 542 -1.57 14.83 16.87
C ASP A 542 -2.36 14.20 18.01
N ALA A 543 -2.88 13.00 17.76
CA ALA A 543 -3.51 12.16 18.77
C ALA A 543 -2.46 11.42 19.63
N GLY A 544 -1.17 11.83 19.57
CA GLY A 544 0.01 11.34 20.31
C GLY A 544 0.39 9.87 20.06
N LYS A 545 -0.25 9.21 19.09
CA LYS A 545 -0.03 7.80 18.76
C LYS A 545 1.22 7.65 17.90
N ILE A 546 2.00 6.62 18.21
CA ILE A 546 3.16 6.23 17.41
C ILE A 546 2.68 5.58 16.10
N ASP A 547 3.20 6.05 14.97
CA ASP A 547 3.00 5.35 13.70
C ASP A 547 4.07 4.26 13.56
N THR A 548 3.68 3.01 13.86
CA THR A 548 4.55 1.85 13.75
C THR A 548 5.18 1.71 12.36
N ARG A 549 4.51 2.13 11.28
CA ARG A 549 5.10 2.05 9.92
C ARG A 549 6.22 3.05 9.75
N ASP A 550 6.06 4.25 10.30
CA ASP A 550 7.09 5.27 10.29
C ASP A 550 8.27 4.90 11.18
N VAL A 551 8.01 4.28 12.33
CA VAL A 551 9.07 3.71 13.17
C VAL A 551 9.82 2.60 12.43
N VAL A 552 9.10 1.62 11.86
CA VAL A 552 9.70 0.52 11.09
C VAL A 552 10.51 1.05 9.90
N ARG A 553 10.04 2.11 9.24
CA ARG A 553 10.77 2.81 8.17
C ARG A 553 12.03 3.49 8.72
N THR A 554 11.92 4.25 9.81
CA THR A 554 13.02 4.99 10.45
C THR A 554 14.11 4.07 11.01
N CYS A 555 13.72 2.92 11.59
CA CYS A 555 14.66 1.91 12.08
C CYS A 555 15.50 1.27 10.97
N GLY A 556 15.29 1.66 9.71
CA GLY A 556 15.93 1.01 8.57
C GLY A 556 15.58 -0.48 8.51
N VAL A 557 14.51 -0.93 9.19
CA VAL A 557 14.05 -2.32 9.10
C VAL A 557 13.65 -2.58 7.66
N LEU A 558 13.04 -1.60 7.00
CA LEU A 558 12.81 -1.66 5.55
C LEU A 558 14.09 -1.58 4.73
N ASP A 559 15.18 -0.96 5.18
CA ASP A 559 16.44 -0.86 4.42
C ASP A 559 17.37 -2.06 4.65
N ALA A 560 17.34 -2.69 5.82
CA ALA A 560 17.94 -3.99 6.13
C ALA A 560 17.09 -5.14 5.55
N VAL A 561 15.77 -4.99 5.51
CA VAL A 561 14.86 -5.84 4.73
C VAL A 561 14.96 -5.52 3.25
N ARG A 562 15.38 -4.33 2.78
CA ARG A 562 15.72 -4.05 1.37
C ARG A 562 17.14 -4.44 1.02
N ALA A 563 18.04 -4.62 1.98
CA ALA A 563 19.35 -5.24 1.80
C ALA A 563 19.25 -6.77 1.84
N SER A 564 18.35 -7.32 2.67
CA SER A 564 17.94 -8.74 2.64
C SER A 564 17.00 -9.05 1.47
N ARG A 565 16.16 -8.09 1.04
CA ARG A 565 15.42 -8.08 -0.23
C ARG A 565 16.18 -7.42 -1.37
N ALA A 566 17.46 -7.06 -1.19
CA ALA A 566 18.34 -6.80 -2.35
C ALA A 566 18.60 -8.13 -3.09
N GLU A 567 18.12 -9.24 -2.51
CA GLU A 567 17.93 -10.54 -3.14
C GLU A 567 16.48 -10.82 -3.63
N ARG A 568 15.54 -9.86 -3.57
CA ARG A 568 14.18 -9.95 -4.14
C ARG A 568 13.68 -8.59 -4.70
N PRO A 569 13.79 -8.35 -6.02
CA PRO A 569 13.25 -7.14 -6.64
C PRO A 569 11.71 -7.15 -6.68
N ASP A 570 11.15 -5.93 -6.69
CA ASP A 570 9.81 -5.66 -7.21
C ASP A 570 9.70 -6.28 -8.62
N LEU A 571 8.69 -7.12 -8.85
CA LEU A 571 8.47 -7.73 -10.16
C LEU A 571 7.68 -6.79 -11.10
N ALA A 572 7.21 -5.64 -10.61
CA ALA A 572 6.63 -4.61 -11.45
C ALA A 572 7.70 -4.07 -12.42
N GLY A 573 7.64 -4.51 -13.67
CA GLY A 573 8.64 -4.22 -14.71
C GLY A 573 9.63 -5.36 -15.00
N ALA A 574 9.62 -6.45 -14.21
CA ALA A 574 10.44 -7.64 -14.44
C ALA A 574 9.88 -8.57 -15.53
N TYR A 575 8.60 -8.41 -15.87
CA TYR A 575 7.93 -9.10 -16.97
C TYR A 575 6.71 -8.26 -17.43
N SER A 576 6.22 -8.50 -18.65
CA SER A 576 5.05 -7.81 -19.22
C SER A 576 4.17 -8.80 -19.99
N GLN A 577 2.84 -8.71 -19.86
CA GLN A 577 1.91 -9.52 -20.66
C GLN A 577 1.85 -8.94 -22.08
N VAL A 578 2.13 -9.78 -23.08
CA VAL A 578 2.17 -9.40 -24.51
C VAL A 578 0.93 -9.87 -25.28
N CYS A 579 0.22 -10.86 -24.75
CA CYS A 579 -1.08 -11.29 -25.26
C CYS A 579 -1.92 -11.83 -24.10
N GLU A 580 -3.21 -11.48 -24.06
CA GLU A 580 -4.14 -11.96 -23.03
C GLU A 580 -4.81 -13.29 -23.43
N ASP A 581 -4.89 -13.58 -24.74
CA ASP A 581 -5.51 -14.78 -25.31
C ASP A 581 -4.83 -15.17 -26.65
N PRO A 582 -3.86 -16.11 -26.66
CA PRO A 582 -3.36 -16.89 -25.52
C PRO A 582 -2.60 -16.03 -24.50
N ASP A 583 -2.53 -16.52 -23.26
CA ASP A 583 -1.91 -15.80 -22.15
C ASP A 583 -0.37 -15.86 -22.19
N VAL A 584 0.26 -14.86 -22.80
CA VAL A 584 1.70 -14.83 -23.09
C VAL A 584 2.38 -13.69 -22.35
N PHE A 585 3.46 -14.02 -21.62
CA PHE A 585 4.28 -13.07 -20.87
C PHE A 585 5.69 -13.00 -21.45
N ARG A 586 6.26 -11.80 -21.48
CA ARG A 586 7.65 -11.50 -21.83
C ARG A 586 8.46 -11.24 -20.57
N ILE A 587 9.63 -11.87 -20.45
CA ILE A 587 10.51 -11.84 -19.28
C ILE A 587 11.93 -11.48 -19.74
N PRO A 588 12.38 -10.22 -19.55
CA PRO A 588 13.78 -9.85 -19.80
C PRO A 588 14.71 -10.47 -18.75
N LEU A 589 15.68 -11.28 -19.21
CA LEU A 589 16.71 -11.90 -18.39
C LEU A 589 18.06 -11.19 -18.60
N PRO A 590 18.79 -10.84 -17.52
CA PRO A 590 20.12 -10.24 -17.61
C PRO A 590 21.12 -11.25 -18.21
N HIS A 591 21.94 -10.79 -19.15
CA HIS A 591 22.99 -11.59 -19.81
C HIS A 591 24.39 -11.06 -19.43
N THR A 592 25.38 -11.94 -19.27
CA THR A 592 26.75 -11.61 -18.88
C THR A 592 27.69 -11.54 -20.09
N ALA A 593 27.52 -10.54 -20.96
CA ALA A 593 28.56 -10.14 -21.92
C ALA A 593 28.24 -8.79 -22.59
N GLY A 594 28.68 -7.69 -21.97
CA GLY A 594 29.19 -6.48 -22.65
C GLY A 594 28.40 -5.70 -23.71
N LEU A 595 27.23 -6.13 -24.17
CA LEU A 595 26.38 -5.40 -25.12
C LEU A 595 25.05 -5.05 -24.44
N GLU A 596 24.52 -3.87 -24.71
CA GLU A 596 23.29 -3.29 -24.10
C GLU A 596 21.98 -4.03 -24.49
N SER A 597 22.00 -5.37 -24.63
CA SER A 597 20.87 -6.21 -25.03
C SER A 597 20.56 -7.26 -23.95
N ALA A 598 19.34 -7.24 -23.41
CA ALA A 598 18.82 -8.32 -22.56
C ALA A 598 18.39 -9.53 -23.41
N THR A 599 18.44 -10.73 -22.83
CA THR A 599 17.78 -11.91 -23.43
C THR A 599 16.30 -11.87 -23.08
N LEU A 600 15.42 -12.05 -24.04
CA LEU A 600 13.97 -12.08 -23.86
C LEU A 600 13.49 -13.51 -23.83
N CYS A 601 12.86 -13.88 -22.72
CA CYS A 601 12.18 -15.15 -22.56
C CYS A 601 10.66 -14.96 -22.66
N TYR A 602 9.94 -15.91 -23.27
CA TYR A 602 8.49 -15.89 -23.33
C TYR A 602 7.88 -17.06 -22.58
N LEU A 603 6.90 -16.77 -21.75
CA LEU A 603 6.09 -17.77 -21.04
C LEU A 603 4.69 -17.77 -21.63
N ILE A 604 4.31 -18.87 -22.26
CA ILE A 604 2.93 -19.15 -22.63
C ILE A 604 2.30 -19.87 -21.43
N ARG A 605 1.47 -19.16 -20.67
CA ARG A 605 0.84 -19.70 -19.47
C ARG A 605 -0.37 -20.53 -19.87
N GLY A 606 -0.44 -21.75 -19.35
CA GLY A 606 -1.60 -22.62 -19.52
C GLY A 606 -2.11 -23.15 -18.21
N ARG A 607 -3.40 -23.52 -18.18
CA ARG A 607 -4.09 -23.99 -16.97
C ARG A 607 -3.52 -25.29 -16.38
N THR A 608 -3.01 -26.17 -17.24
CA THR A 608 -2.49 -27.49 -16.86
C THR A 608 -0.99 -27.62 -17.06
N ARG A 609 -0.46 -27.08 -18.15
CA ARG A 609 0.97 -26.97 -18.43
C ARG A 609 1.27 -25.63 -19.07
N SER A 610 2.40 -25.05 -18.71
CA SER A 610 2.91 -23.81 -19.31
C SER A 610 4.15 -24.12 -20.15
N LEU A 611 4.37 -23.34 -21.20
CA LEU A 611 5.51 -23.49 -22.10
C LEU A 611 6.44 -22.27 -21.98
N LEU A 612 7.68 -22.51 -21.61
CA LEU A 612 8.73 -21.51 -21.60
C LEU A 612 9.52 -21.59 -22.92
N VAL A 613 9.55 -20.49 -23.66
CA VAL A 613 10.18 -20.40 -24.98
C VAL A 613 11.34 -19.44 -24.89
N ASP A 614 12.51 -19.95 -25.30
CA ASP A 614 13.79 -19.25 -25.41
C ASP A 614 14.31 -18.64 -24.10
N THR A 615 15.44 -19.15 -23.63
CA THR A 615 15.95 -18.82 -22.30
C THR A 615 17.47 -18.66 -22.36
N GLY A 616 17.94 -17.63 -23.03
CA GLY A 616 19.38 -17.34 -23.22
C GLY A 616 20.09 -16.69 -22.03
N SER A 617 19.81 -17.13 -20.80
CA SER A 617 20.59 -16.70 -19.62
C SER A 617 20.62 -17.76 -18.52
N ASP A 618 21.76 -18.43 -18.37
CA ASP A 618 22.02 -19.40 -17.31
C ASP A 618 22.63 -18.77 -16.03
N THR A 619 22.71 -17.44 -16.02
CA THR A 619 23.26 -16.68 -14.90
C THR A 619 22.43 -16.88 -13.64
N ALA A 620 23.08 -16.89 -12.48
CA ALA A 620 22.38 -17.00 -11.20
C ALA A 620 21.34 -15.88 -11.01
N ALA A 621 21.61 -14.68 -11.55
CA ALA A 621 20.70 -13.55 -11.55
C ALA A 621 19.47 -13.77 -12.45
N GLY A 622 19.66 -14.26 -13.68
CA GLY A 622 18.58 -14.58 -14.62
C GLY A 622 17.70 -15.73 -14.13
N LEU A 623 18.32 -16.81 -13.66
CA LEU A 623 17.65 -17.95 -13.02
C LEU A 623 16.82 -17.52 -11.80
N GLY A 624 17.41 -16.70 -10.93
CA GLY A 624 16.72 -16.16 -9.76
C GLY A 624 15.53 -15.26 -10.13
N LEU A 625 15.65 -14.46 -11.19
CA LEU A 625 14.55 -13.63 -11.69
C LEU A 625 13.41 -14.49 -12.26
N LEU A 626 13.73 -15.43 -13.13
CA LEU A 626 12.77 -16.32 -13.77
C LEU A 626 11.99 -17.17 -12.75
N ALA A 627 12.69 -17.74 -11.76
CA ALA A 627 12.07 -18.46 -10.65
C ALA A 627 11.02 -17.61 -9.92
N ARG A 628 11.35 -16.35 -9.61
CA ARG A 628 10.44 -15.42 -8.92
C ARG A 628 9.26 -15.01 -9.79
N VAL A 629 9.45 -14.84 -11.11
CA VAL A 629 8.36 -14.52 -12.06
C VAL A 629 7.39 -15.69 -12.19
N LEU A 630 7.89 -16.92 -12.32
CA LEU A 630 7.04 -18.12 -12.38
C LEU A 630 6.21 -18.30 -11.11
N ASP A 631 6.84 -18.12 -9.93
CA ASP A 631 6.13 -18.21 -8.64
C ASP A 631 5.05 -17.12 -8.52
N HIS A 632 5.34 -15.91 -8.99
CA HIS A 632 4.38 -14.79 -8.97
C HIS A 632 3.21 -14.99 -9.95
N LEU A 633 3.45 -15.58 -11.13
CA LEU A 633 2.42 -15.91 -12.11
C LEU A 633 1.64 -17.20 -11.78
N GLY A 634 1.97 -17.87 -10.67
CA GLY A 634 1.32 -19.09 -10.21
C GLY A 634 1.71 -20.33 -11.01
N VAL A 635 2.83 -20.30 -11.73
CA VAL A 635 3.30 -21.42 -12.56
C VAL A 635 4.13 -22.39 -11.74
N ARG A 636 3.61 -23.60 -11.55
CA ARG A 636 4.34 -24.67 -10.86
C ARG A 636 5.42 -25.22 -11.79
N ARG A 637 6.66 -25.30 -11.29
CA ARG A 637 7.81 -25.80 -12.08
C ARG A 637 7.67 -27.24 -12.57
N ALA A 638 6.86 -28.06 -11.91
CA ALA A 638 6.58 -29.45 -12.33
C ALA A 638 5.69 -29.52 -13.60
N ASP A 639 4.95 -28.45 -13.90
CA ASP A 639 4.04 -28.34 -15.03
C ASP A 639 4.62 -27.45 -16.16
N LEU A 640 5.90 -27.10 -16.05
CA LEU A 640 6.60 -26.25 -17.00
C LEU A 640 7.34 -27.11 -18.04
N ASP A 641 6.97 -26.95 -19.30
CA ASP A 641 7.75 -27.44 -20.44
C ASP A 641 8.69 -26.34 -20.92
N VAL A 642 9.86 -26.73 -21.44
CA VAL A 642 10.86 -25.80 -21.97
C VAL A 642 11.10 -26.11 -23.44
N LEU A 643 10.94 -25.12 -24.31
CA LEU A 643 11.28 -25.19 -25.72
C LEU A 643 12.64 -24.54 -25.97
N VAL A 644 13.58 -25.33 -26.46
CA VAL A 644 14.88 -24.87 -26.94
C VAL A 644 14.74 -24.57 -28.43
N THR A 645 14.82 -23.29 -28.81
CA THR A 645 14.56 -22.83 -30.17
C THR A 645 15.73 -23.09 -31.12
N HIS A 646 16.95 -23.28 -30.61
CA HIS A 646 18.15 -23.54 -31.40
C HIS A 646 19.33 -24.08 -30.57
N GLU A 647 20.42 -24.50 -31.22
CA GLU A 647 21.62 -25.06 -30.57
C GLU A 647 22.53 -23.97 -29.97
N HIS A 648 22.37 -23.65 -28.68
CA HIS A 648 23.28 -22.82 -27.89
C HIS A 648 23.48 -23.37 -26.45
N PRO A 649 24.68 -23.26 -25.85
CA PRO A 649 24.97 -23.80 -24.52
C PRO A 649 24.08 -23.25 -23.41
N ASP A 650 23.82 -21.95 -23.42
CA ASP A 650 23.11 -21.26 -22.36
C ASP A 650 21.67 -21.77 -22.22
N HIS A 651 20.99 -22.03 -23.34
CA HIS A 651 19.65 -22.62 -23.34
C HIS A 651 19.64 -24.05 -22.81
N THR A 652 20.70 -24.81 -23.11
CA THR A 652 20.79 -26.23 -22.75
C THR A 652 21.10 -26.41 -21.27
N GLY A 653 22.07 -25.65 -20.74
CA GLY A 653 22.42 -25.68 -19.30
C GLY A 653 21.29 -25.19 -18.40
N LEU A 654 20.47 -24.26 -18.91
CA LEU A 654 19.34 -23.72 -18.20
C LEU A 654 18.10 -24.64 -18.20
N ALA A 655 17.78 -25.26 -19.33
CA ALA A 655 16.72 -26.26 -19.43
C ALA A 655 16.94 -27.40 -18.41
N HIS A 656 18.19 -27.75 -18.14
CA HIS A 656 18.57 -28.67 -17.08
C HIS A 656 18.27 -28.12 -15.67
N ARG A 657 18.66 -26.86 -15.38
CA ARG A 657 18.54 -26.24 -14.04
C ARG A 657 17.12 -25.86 -13.63
N ILE A 658 16.24 -25.55 -14.59
CA ILE A 658 14.86 -25.11 -14.30
C ILE A 658 13.91 -26.29 -14.17
N ARG A 659 14.24 -27.43 -14.79
CA ARG A 659 13.39 -28.61 -14.83
C ARG A 659 13.26 -29.25 -13.44
N ALA A 660 12.08 -29.11 -12.84
CA ALA A 660 11.66 -29.96 -11.72
C ALA A 660 11.22 -31.35 -12.25
N ARG A 661 11.12 -32.36 -11.37
CA ARG A 661 10.60 -33.70 -11.73
C ARG A 661 9.20 -33.56 -12.36
N GLY A 662 9.07 -33.79 -13.67
CA GLY A 662 7.79 -33.74 -14.43
C GLY A 662 7.74 -32.81 -15.66
N GLY A 663 8.70 -31.90 -15.84
CA GLY A 663 8.80 -31.01 -17.02
C GLY A 663 9.47 -31.65 -18.24
N ARG A 664 9.01 -31.34 -19.47
CA ARG A 664 9.60 -31.85 -20.72
C ARG A 664 10.52 -30.81 -21.37
N VAL A 665 11.58 -31.29 -22.02
CA VAL A 665 12.42 -30.48 -22.90
C VAL A 665 12.00 -30.78 -24.33
N LEU A 666 11.57 -29.75 -25.06
CA LEU A 666 11.15 -29.83 -26.45
C LEU A 666 12.23 -29.16 -27.32
N ALA A 667 12.55 -29.76 -28.47
CA ALA A 667 13.51 -29.19 -29.42
C ALA A 667 13.22 -29.67 -30.85
N GLY A 668 13.69 -28.93 -31.85
CA GLY A 668 13.59 -29.36 -33.26
C GLY A 668 14.32 -30.68 -33.51
N GLU A 669 13.83 -31.50 -34.45
CA GLU A 669 14.43 -32.81 -34.78
C GLU A 669 15.95 -32.74 -35.03
N GLY A 670 16.42 -31.68 -35.71
CA GLY A 670 17.84 -31.45 -35.97
C GLY A 670 18.68 -31.13 -34.73
N ALA A 671 18.07 -30.57 -33.67
CA ALA A 671 18.73 -30.21 -32.40
C ALA A 671 18.81 -31.39 -31.42
N VAL A 672 17.86 -32.32 -31.43
CA VAL A 672 17.79 -33.46 -30.49
C VAL A 672 19.01 -34.38 -30.59
N ALA A 673 19.48 -34.67 -31.80
CA ALA A 673 20.67 -35.51 -32.00
C ALA A 673 21.94 -34.88 -31.38
N HIS A 674 21.99 -33.56 -31.26
CA HIS A 674 23.10 -32.83 -30.66
C HIS A 674 22.99 -32.76 -29.14
N LEU A 675 21.81 -32.44 -28.60
CA LEU A 675 21.53 -32.43 -27.16
C LEU A 675 21.90 -33.77 -26.50
N ARG A 676 21.67 -34.88 -27.21
CA ARG A 676 22.11 -36.24 -26.82
C ARG A 676 23.64 -36.37 -26.74
N ARG A 677 24.39 -35.79 -27.67
CA ARG A 677 25.87 -35.84 -27.69
C ARG A 677 26.50 -34.96 -26.61
N CYS A 678 25.88 -33.82 -26.27
CA CYS A 678 26.34 -32.95 -25.19
C CYS A 678 26.29 -33.60 -23.79
N ALA A 679 25.51 -34.68 -23.64
CA ALA A 679 25.47 -35.48 -22.42
C ALA A 679 26.67 -36.46 -22.28
N GLU A 680 27.49 -36.65 -23.32
CA GLU A 680 28.64 -37.55 -23.27
C GLU A 680 29.92 -36.86 -22.72
N PRO A 681 30.75 -37.57 -21.91
CA PRO A 681 32.01 -37.02 -21.39
C PRO A 681 33.01 -36.74 -22.52
N GLY A 682 33.16 -35.48 -22.92
CA GLY A 682 34.12 -35.03 -23.95
C GLY A 682 33.60 -33.98 -24.92
N ALA A 683 32.28 -33.78 -25.00
CA ALA A 683 31.62 -32.88 -25.97
C ALA A 683 32.01 -31.39 -25.86
N ARG A 684 32.58 -30.96 -24.71
CA ARG A 684 32.98 -29.57 -24.45
C ARG A 684 34.11 -29.07 -25.37
N ALA A 685 35.06 -29.93 -25.70
CA ALA A 685 36.18 -29.56 -26.57
C ALA A 685 35.73 -29.44 -28.04
N GLU A 686 34.87 -30.34 -28.50
CA GLU A 686 34.39 -30.37 -29.88
C GLU A 686 33.38 -29.25 -30.19
N ALA A 687 32.56 -28.83 -29.22
CA ALA A 687 31.68 -27.67 -29.36
C ALA A 687 32.49 -26.35 -29.42
N ARG A 688 33.50 -26.21 -28.55
CA ARG A 688 34.44 -25.09 -28.55
C ARG A 688 35.19 -24.97 -29.88
N ASP A 689 35.70 -26.08 -30.40
CA ASP A 689 36.48 -26.09 -31.65
C ASP A 689 35.62 -25.77 -32.88
N ARG A 690 34.32 -26.15 -32.88
CA ARG A 690 33.36 -25.78 -33.92
C ARG A 690 32.97 -24.31 -33.92
N TRP A 691 32.73 -23.69 -32.75
CA TRP A 691 32.41 -22.26 -32.70
C TRP A 691 33.61 -21.38 -33.05
N ALA A 692 34.81 -21.80 -32.64
CA ALA A 692 36.05 -21.17 -33.09
C ALA A 692 36.21 -21.24 -34.62
N ALA A 693 35.88 -22.39 -35.23
CA ALA A 693 35.91 -22.56 -36.69
C ALA A 693 34.80 -21.77 -37.43
N ALA A 694 33.67 -21.49 -36.78
CA ALA A 694 32.57 -20.67 -37.31
C ALA A 694 32.83 -19.15 -37.24
N GLY A 695 34.01 -18.72 -36.76
CA GLY A 695 34.41 -17.31 -36.76
C GLY A 695 33.94 -16.51 -35.54
N PHE A 696 33.42 -17.17 -34.49
CA PHE A 696 33.18 -16.52 -33.20
C PHE A 696 34.53 -16.26 -32.51
N GLY A 697 35.07 -15.06 -32.75
CA GLY A 697 36.41 -14.67 -32.35
C GLY A 697 36.58 -14.41 -30.85
N ALA A 698 37.45 -15.22 -30.24
CA ALA A 698 38.42 -14.86 -29.20
C ALA A 698 37.91 -14.05 -27.99
N ASP A 699 37.15 -14.71 -27.12
CA ASP A 699 37.37 -14.50 -25.70
C ASP A 699 37.54 -15.85 -25.01
N ALA A 700 38.82 -16.24 -24.83
CA ALA A 700 39.18 -17.48 -24.17
C ALA A 700 38.67 -17.50 -22.71
N ASP A 701 38.46 -16.33 -22.09
CA ASP A 701 37.91 -16.19 -20.74
C ASP A 701 36.38 -16.34 -20.73
N ALA A 702 35.66 -15.95 -21.80
CA ALA A 702 34.23 -16.25 -21.95
C ALA A 702 33.97 -17.74 -22.20
N LEU A 703 34.82 -18.37 -23.02
CA LEU A 703 34.83 -19.82 -23.23
C LEU A 703 35.31 -20.63 -22.00
N ALA A 704 36.16 -20.06 -21.16
CA ALA A 704 36.53 -20.62 -19.86
C ALA A 704 35.48 -20.35 -18.78
N ALA A 705 34.65 -19.31 -18.91
CA ALA A 705 33.49 -19.05 -18.06
C ALA A 705 32.29 -19.95 -18.40
N LEU A 706 32.23 -20.44 -19.65
CA LEU A 706 31.39 -21.57 -20.08
C LEU A 706 31.82 -22.90 -19.43
N ASP A 707 32.86 -22.91 -18.59
CA ASP A 707 33.14 -24.01 -17.66
C ASP A 707 32.00 -24.10 -16.66
N VAL A 708 30.97 -24.83 -17.09
CA VAL A 708 29.99 -25.65 -16.38
C VAL A 708 30.34 -25.81 -14.90
N ARG A 709 30.20 -24.74 -14.12
CA ARG A 709 30.31 -24.82 -12.67
C ARG A 709 29.10 -25.61 -12.21
N SER A 710 29.36 -26.89 -11.89
CA SER A 710 28.61 -27.79 -11.01
C SER A 710 27.44 -28.65 -11.56
N ALA A 711 27.30 -28.87 -12.87
CA ALA A 711 26.42 -29.95 -13.33
C ALA A 711 27.17 -31.29 -13.26
N GLY A 712 26.77 -32.15 -12.33
CA GLY A 712 27.16 -33.56 -12.30
C GLY A 712 26.80 -34.27 -13.62
N THR A 713 27.32 -35.47 -13.78
CA THR A 713 27.42 -36.27 -15.01
C THR A 713 26.12 -36.67 -15.74
N ASP A 714 24.97 -36.05 -15.47
CA ASP A 714 23.70 -36.32 -16.17
C ASP A 714 23.04 -35.00 -16.60
N LEU A 715 23.44 -34.45 -17.75
CA LEU A 715 22.85 -33.22 -18.29
C LEU A 715 21.36 -33.39 -18.68
N LEU A 716 20.89 -34.62 -18.88
CA LEU A 716 19.49 -34.94 -19.17
C LEU A 716 19.14 -36.32 -18.60
N ASP A 717 18.38 -36.37 -17.48
CA ASP A 717 17.86 -37.65 -16.95
C ASP A 717 16.87 -38.36 -17.90
N GLN A 718 16.37 -37.67 -18.94
CA GLN A 718 15.44 -38.18 -19.96
C GLN A 718 15.67 -37.46 -21.30
N ASP A 719 15.47 -38.20 -22.41
CA ASP A 719 15.62 -37.71 -23.78
C ASP A 719 14.69 -36.52 -24.11
N PRO A 720 15.18 -35.47 -24.81
CA PRO A 720 14.33 -34.40 -25.32
C PRO A 720 13.29 -34.92 -26.31
N VAL A 721 12.13 -34.27 -26.34
CA VAL A 721 11.04 -34.60 -27.27
C VAL A 721 11.28 -33.89 -28.61
N PRO A 722 11.46 -34.63 -29.72
CA PRO A 722 11.66 -34.03 -31.03
C PRO A 722 10.38 -33.40 -31.56
N LEU A 723 10.51 -32.23 -32.15
CA LEU A 723 9.45 -31.51 -32.85
C LEU A 723 9.74 -31.47 -34.35
N ALA A 724 8.85 -32.08 -35.12
CA ALA A 724 8.88 -32.06 -36.58
C ALA A 724 8.41 -30.70 -37.12
N ASP A 725 8.87 -30.36 -38.32
CA ASP A 725 8.34 -29.20 -39.06
C ASP A 725 6.83 -29.38 -39.32
N GLY A 726 6.05 -28.34 -39.04
CA GLY A 726 4.59 -28.37 -39.14
C GLY A 726 3.85 -29.02 -37.96
N ALA A 727 4.55 -29.51 -36.94
CA ALA A 727 3.92 -30.05 -35.73
C ALA A 727 3.09 -28.98 -35.01
N VAL A 728 1.99 -29.39 -34.35
CA VAL A 728 1.14 -28.49 -33.57
C VAL A 728 1.28 -28.82 -32.08
N LEU A 729 1.73 -27.84 -31.31
CA LEU A 729 1.86 -27.91 -29.86
C LEU A 729 0.61 -27.30 -29.20
N PRO A 730 -0.21 -28.09 -28.49
CA PRO A 730 -1.34 -27.56 -27.74
C PRO A 730 -0.88 -26.94 -26.43
N VAL A 731 -1.14 -25.65 -26.23
CA VAL A 731 -0.95 -24.95 -24.94
C VAL A 731 -2.19 -24.13 -24.64
N ASP A 732 -2.83 -24.41 -23.51
CA ASP A 732 -4.10 -23.79 -23.05
C ASP A 732 -5.26 -23.83 -24.06
N GLY A 733 -5.29 -24.82 -24.95
CA GLY A 733 -6.32 -24.93 -25.99
C GLY A 733 -5.98 -24.23 -27.31
N HIS A 734 -4.83 -23.55 -27.40
CA HIS A 734 -4.30 -22.96 -28.63
C HIS A 734 -3.29 -23.89 -29.30
N GLY A 735 -3.36 -23.99 -30.64
CA GLY A 735 -2.44 -24.78 -31.44
C GLY A 735 -1.25 -23.95 -31.94
N TRP A 736 -0.07 -24.17 -31.39
CA TRP A 736 1.16 -23.50 -31.81
C TRP A 736 1.89 -24.33 -32.87
N ARG A 737 1.99 -23.82 -34.09
CA ARG A 737 2.67 -24.47 -35.22
C ARG A 737 4.19 -24.30 -35.11
N VAL A 738 4.91 -25.42 -35.17
CA VAL A 738 6.37 -25.45 -35.22
C VAL A 738 6.81 -25.28 -36.68
N LEU A 739 7.78 -24.40 -36.91
CA LEU A 739 8.34 -24.15 -38.24
C LEU A 739 9.85 -24.28 -38.19
N ALA A 740 10.42 -25.18 -38.99
CA ALA A 740 11.86 -25.32 -39.10
C ALA A 740 12.46 -24.15 -39.89
N THR A 741 13.44 -23.46 -39.30
CA THR A 741 14.14 -22.35 -39.97
C THR A 741 15.65 -22.58 -39.95
N PRO A 742 16.39 -22.27 -41.02
CA PRO A 742 17.84 -22.27 -41.03
C PRO A 742 18.35 -20.97 -40.39
N GLY A 743 18.90 -21.07 -39.18
CA GLY A 743 19.56 -19.97 -38.47
C GLY A 743 21.08 -20.07 -38.53
N HIS A 744 21.76 -19.18 -37.80
CA HIS A 744 23.21 -19.28 -37.58
C HIS A 744 23.60 -20.57 -36.85
N THR A 745 22.71 -21.10 -36.01
CA THR A 745 22.89 -22.32 -35.23
C THR A 745 22.02 -23.46 -35.77
N PRO A 746 22.53 -24.71 -35.79
CA PRO A 746 21.75 -25.88 -36.23
C PRO A 746 20.45 -26.08 -35.45
N GLY A 747 19.45 -26.66 -36.11
CA GLY A 747 18.20 -27.08 -35.45
C GLY A 747 17.24 -25.95 -35.05
N SER A 748 17.42 -24.76 -35.63
CA SER A 748 16.59 -23.58 -35.37
C SER A 748 15.11 -23.80 -35.74
N ILE A 749 14.20 -23.43 -34.83
CA ILE A 749 12.74 -23.53 -35.00
C ILE A 749 12.03 -22.27 -34.48
N CYS A 750 10.87 -21.99 -35.06
CA CYS A 750 9.95 -20.92 -34.65
C CYS A 750 8.60 -21.49 -34.23
N LEU A 751 7.85 -20.74 -33.41
CA LEU A 751 6.45 -21.05 -33.09
C LEU A 751 5.52 -19.99 -33.65
N TYR A 752 4.53 -20.41 -34.42
CA TYR A 752 3.49 -19.55 -34.99
C TYR A 752 2.12 -19.94 -34.45
N GLN A 753 1.37 -18.98 -33.92
CA GLN A 753 0.00 -19.19 -33.47
C GLN A 753 -0.98 -18.52 -34.45
N PRO A 754 -1.80 -19.30 -35.18
CA PRO A 754 -2.58 -18.77 -36.30
C PRO A 754 -3.70 -17.81 -35.92
N GLU A 755 -4.37 -17.99 -34.78
CA GLU A 755 -5.59 -17.23 -34.44
C GLU A 755 -5.27 -15.81 -33.97
N SER A 756 -4.25 -15.64 -33.14
CA SER A 756 -3.74 -14.36 -32.64
C SER A 756 -2.55 -13.85 -33.44
N ARG A 757 -2.13 -14.58 -34.49
CA ARG A 757 -1.13 -14.20 -35.49
C ARG A 757 0.21 -13.81 -34.87
N LEU A 758 0.60 -14.55 -33.83
CA LEU A 758 1.83 -14.35 -33.08
C LEU A 758 2.94 -15.26 -33.60
N LEU A 759 4.14 -14.72 -33.76
CA LEU A 759 5.34 -15.48 -34.12
C LEU A 759 6.41 -15.32 -33.03
N LEU A 760 6.81 -16.42 -32.38
CA LEU A 760 7.95 -16.50 -31.46
C LEU A 760 9.16 -17.06 -32.22
N THR A 761 10.31 -16.41 -32.13
CA THR A 761 11.53 -16.83 -32.84
C THR A 761 12.76 -16.79 -31.96
N GLY A 762 13.72 -17.69 -32.22
CA GLY A 762 14.99 -17.69 -31.51
C GLY A 762 15.93 -16.54 -31.87
N ASP A 763 17.01 -16.43 -31.09
CA ASP A 763 18.05 -15.39 -31.08
C ASP A 763 18.70 -15.02 -32.43
N HIS A 764 18.62 -15.90 -33.42
CA HIS A 764 19.49 -15.79 -34.60
C HIS A 764 18.78 -15.89 -35.93
N LEU A 765 17.53 -15.46 -35.96
CA LEU A 765 17.00 -15.05 -37.26
C LEU A 765 17.78 -13.82 -37.74
N LEU A 766 18.07 -12.82 -36.89
CA LEU A 766 18.37 -11.48 -37.38
C LEU A 766 19.21 -10.58 -36.40
N GLY A 767 20.49 -10.90 -36.11
CA GLY A 767 21.36 -10.15 -35.18
C GLY A 767 22.81 -9.88 -35.66
N HIS A 768 23.21 -8.60 -35.58
CA HIS A 768 24.43 -7.88 -36.02
C HIS A 768 25.56 -8.63 -36.80
N VAL A 769 25.92 -8.11 -38.00
CA VAL A 769 26.94 -8.57 -38.98
C VAL A 769 26.53 -9.76 -39.87
N THR A 770 26.60 -9.61 -41.20
CA THR A 770 26.40 -10.68 -42.21
C THR A 770 26.94 -12.02 -41.67
N PRO A 771 26.10 -12.97 -41.24
CA PRO A 771 26.62 -14.14 -40.56
C PRO A 771 27.17 -15.11 -41.60
N PRO A 772 28.28 -15.82 -41.32
CA PRO A 772 28.61 -17.00 -42.10
C PRO A 772 27.41 -17.97 -42.00
N LEU A 773 26.94 -18.47 -43.15
CA LEU A 773 25.98 -19.58 -43.18
C LEU A 773 26.50 -20.69 -42.26
N CYS A 774 25.62 -21.28 -41.46
CA CYS A 774 25.98 -22.42 -40.61
C CYS A 774 26.78 -23.46 -41.43
N PRO A 775 27.89 -24.01 -40.93
CA PRO A 775 28.69 -24.98 -41.68
C PRO A 775 27.83 -26.13 -42.21
N GLY A 776 27.67 -26.21 -43.54
CA GLY A 776 26.87 -27.23 -44.22
C GLY A 776 25.48 -26.82 -44.71
N ALA A 777 24.97 -25.63 -44.36
CA ALA A 777 23.71 -25.10 -44.92
C ALA A 777 23.98 -24.31 -46.21
N SER A 778 23.23 -24.59 -47.28
CA SER A 778 23.34 -23.80 -48.51
C SER A 778 22.58 -22.49 -48.40
N ALA A 779 22.97 -21.48 -49.19
CA ALA A 779 22.21 -20.22 -49.29
C ALA A 779 20.76 -20.46 -49.74
N ALA A 780 20.52 -21.52 -50.54
CA ALA A 780 19.19 -21.91 -50.98
C ALA A 780 18.34 -22.44 -49.81
N ASP A 781 18.93 -23.23 -48.90
CA ASP A 781 18.24 -23.73 -47.70
C ASP A 781 17.84 -22.57 -46.79
N HIS A 782 18.76 -21.62 -46.56
CA HIS A 782 18.51 -20.39 -45.79
C HIS A 782 17.34 -19.57 -46.37
N LEU A 783 17.35 -19.33 -47.68
CA LEU A 783 16.27 -18.60 -48.37
C LEU A 783 14.93 -19.34 -48.33
N ALA A 784 14.92 -20.66 -48.50
CA ALA A 784 13.70 -21.46 -48.39
C ALA A 784 13.08 -21.38 -46.99
N GLY A 785 13.92 -21.34 -45.95
CA GLY A 785 13.47 -21.14 -44.58
C GLY A 785 12.88 -19.76 -44.29
N LEU A 786 13.52 -18.70 -44.79
CA LEU A 786 12.99 -17.34 -44.68
C LEU A 786 11.65 -17.20 -45.43
N HIS A 787 11.54 -17.80 -46.61
CA HIS A 787 10.31 -17.81 -47.40
C HIS A 787 9.14 -18.49 -46.66
N ARG A 788 9.40 -19.56 -45.89
CA ARG A 788 8.35 -20.23 -45.09
C ARG A 788 7.73 -19.33 -44.02
N VAL A 789 8.48 -18.35 -43.52
CA VAL A 789 8.02 -17.42 -42.49
C VAL A 789 7.46 -16.13 -43.12
N ALA A 790 8.00 -15.71 -44.26
CA ALA A 790 7.65 -14.45 -44.93
C ALA A 790 6.16 -14.37 -45.34
N ASP A 791 5.55 -15.50 -45.71
CA ASP A 791 4.16 -15.55 -46.20
C ASP A 791 3.12 -15.70 -45.07
N LEU A 792 3.54 -15.76 -43.80
CA LEU A 792 2.62 -15.92 -42.68
C LEU A 792 1.94 -14.60 -42.32
N PRO A 793 0.61 -14.60 -42.06
CA PRO A 793 -0.07 -13.41 -41.59
C PRO A 793 0.29 -13.17 -40.11
N VAL A 794 1.33 -12.37 -39.86
CA VAL A 794 1.85 -12.07 -38.51
C VAL A 794 1.47 -10.65 -38.10
N ASP A 795 0.86 -10.50 -36.91
CA ASP A 795 0.49 -9.21 -36.32
C ASP A 795 1.50 -8.77 -35.25
N ALA A 796 2.14 -9.70 -34.55
CA ALA A 796 3.26 -9.40 -33.64
C ALA A 796 4.38 -10.45 -33.73
N TRP A 797 5.62 -9.97 -33.74
CA TRP A 797 6.83 -10.78 -33.82
C TRP A 797 7.68 -10.59 -32.56
N LEU A 798 8.00 -11.70 -31.90
CA LEU A 798 8.55 -11.74 -30.54
C LEU A 798 9.91 -12.50 -30.56
N PRO A 799 11.05 -11.79 -30.70
CA PRO A 799 12.37 -12.40 -30.78
C PRO A 799 12.96 -12.70 -29.40
N GLY A 800 13.83 -13.73 -29.32
CA GLY A 800 14.62 -14.09 -28.14
C GLY A 800 15.73 -13.09 -27.75
N HIS A 801 16.25 -12.31 -28.71
CA HIS A 801 17.22 -11.24 -28.48
C HIS A 801 16.84 -9.95 -29.24
N GLY A 802 16.94 -8.78 -28.59
CA GLY A 802 16.73 -7.47 -29.23
C GLY A 802 16.12 -6.38 -28.32
N PRO A 803 15.98 -5.13 -28.80
CA PRO A 803 15.41 -4.02 -28.02
C PRO A 803 13.93 -4.27 -27.66
N ALA A 804 13.57 -3.90 -26.43
CA ALA A 804 12.31 -4.28 -25.77
C ALA A 804 11.03 -3.57 -26.28
N ASP A 805 11.08 -2.68 -27.26
CA ASP A 805 9.89 -2.00 -27.78
C ASP A 805 9.92 -1.90 -29.30
N VAL A 806 9.07 -2.68 -29.98
CA VAL A 806 8.68 -2.33 -31.36
C VAL A 806 7.26 -2.80 -31.69
N PRO A 807 6.30 -1.90 -31.93
CA PRO A 807 5.11 -2.19 -32.72
C PRO A 807 5.19 -1.55 -34.12
N ALA A 808 5.03 -2.36 -35.17
CA ALA A 808 4.16 -2.10 -36.34
C ALA A 808 4.38 -3.12 -37.49
N ALA A 809 3.61 -4.22 -37.51
CA ALA A 809 3.57 -5.17 -38.63
C ALA A 809 3.22 -4.51 -39.98
N ALA A 810 2.51 -3.37 -39.97
CA ALA A 810 2.26 -2.56 -41.17
C ALA A 810 3.55 -1.97 -41.75
N ARG A 811 4.45 -1.47 -40.88
CA ARG A 811 5.71 -0.86 -41.30
C ARG A 811 6.71 -1.89 -41.83
N ALA A 812 6.64 -3.11 -41.30
CA ALA A 812 7.37 -4.26 -41.79
C ALA A 812 7.05 -4.60 -43.25
N ARG A 813 5.74 -4.64 -43.57
CA ARG A 813 5.26 -4.94 -44.93
C ARG A 813 5.66 -3.86 -45.94
N GLU A 814 5.59 -2.58 -45.57
CA GLU A 814 6.03 -1.47 -46.42
C GLU A 814 7.53 -1.54 -46.76
N LEU A 815 8.36 -1.88 -45.76
CA LEU A 815 9.81 -2.04 -45.93
C LEU A 815 10.17 -3.21 -46.85
N LEU A 816 9.48 -4.35 -46.69
CA LEU A 816 9.71 -5.53 -47.52
C LEU A 816 9.25 -5.32 -48.96
N ALA A 817 8.09 -4.71 -49.17
CA ALA A 817 7.62 -4.35 -50.52
C ALA A 817 8.59 -3.37 -51.21
N HIS A 818 9.10 -2.37 -50.49
CA HIS A 818 10.12 -1.45 -51.01
C HIS A 818 11.44 -2.16 -51.32
N HIS A 819 11.78 -3.21 -50.57
CA HIS A 819 12.97 -3.99 -50.80
C HIS A 819 12.87 -4.88 -52.04
N GLU A 820 11.76 -5.58 -52.22
CA GLU A 820 11.48 -6.40 -53.39
C GLU A 820 11.54 -5.55 -54.67
N GLU A 821 10.98 -4.34 -54.64
CA GLU A 821 11.06 -3.39 -55.76
C GLU A 821 12.52 -2.98 -56.07
N ARG A 822 13.35 -2.77 -55.04
CA ARG A 822 14.78 -2.47 -55.22
C ARG A 822 15.53 -3.65 -55.86
N LEU A 823 15.27 -4.88 -55.40
CA LEU A 823 15.88 -6.09 -55.96
C LEU A 823 15.44 -6.32 -57.42
N ALA A 824 14.16 -6.09 -57.72
CA ALA A 824 13.65 -6.17 -59.09
C ALA A 824 14.30 -5.13 -60.00
N ARG A 825 14.46 -3.88 -59.55
CA ARG A 825 15.17 -2.83 -60.31
C ARG A 825 16.65 -3.15 -60.51
N LEU A 826 17.31 -3.70 -59.48
CA LEU A 826 18.68 -4.16 -59.58
C LEU A 826 18.79 -5.30 -60.61
N ALA A 827 17.84 -6.24 -60.60
CA ALA A 827 17.75 -7.32 -61.58
C ALA A 827 17.57 -6.79 -63.01
N GLU A 828 16.68 -5.81 -63.22
CA GLU A 828 16.47 -5.20 -64.54
C GLU A 828 17.71 -4.42 -65.03
N LEU A 829 18.36 -3.63 -64.17
CA LEU A 829 19.58 -2.89 -64.51
C LEU A 829 20.71 -3.84 -64.92
N VAL A 830 20.84 -4.95 -64.19
CA VAL A 830 21.81 -5.99 -64.48
C VAL A 830 21.47 -6.77 -65.75
N ALA A 831 20.19 -6.99 -66.05
CA ALA A 831 19.74 -7.70 -67.25
C ALA A 831 19.85 -6.89 -68.55
N ARG A 832 19.98 -5.56 -68.47
CA ARG A 832 20.12 -4.68 -69.66
C ARG A 832 21.52 -4.70 -70.28
N ASP A 833 22.51 -5.30 -69.62
CA ASP A 833 23.90 -5.52 -70.09
C ASP A 833 24.63 -4.29 -70.69
N ASP A 834 24.22 -3.07 -70.30
CA ASP A 834 24.83 -1.82 -70.75
C ASP A 834 25.52 -1.13 -69.56
N GLY A 835 26.69 -1.65 -69.17
CA GLY A 835 27.74 -0.90 -68.47
C GLY A 835 27.32 -0.04 -67.26
N ALA A 836 26.42 -0.52 -66.39
CA ALA A 836 25.99 0.20 -65.21
C ALA A 836 27.20 0.57 -64.32
N THR A 837 27.31 1.85 -63.95
CA THR A 837 28.43 2.37 -63.17
C THR A 837 28.17 2.22 -61.68
N ALA A 838 29.21 2.35 -60.84
CA ALA A 838 29.05 2.33 -59.39
C ALA A 838 28.04 3.39 -58.89
N ALA A 839 27.92 4.52 -59.61
CA ALA A 839 26.95 5.57 -59.29
C ALA A 839 25.49 5.13 -59.48
N ASP A 840 25.22 4.19 -60.40
CA ASP A 840 23.89 3.66 -60.68
C ASP A 840 23.47 2.57 -59.67
N LEU A 841 24.45 1.85 -59.11
CA LEU A 841 24.24 0.75 -58.17
C LEU A 841 24.17 1.21 -56.71
N VAL A 842 24.98 2.21 -56.32
CA VAL A 842 25.05 2.71 -54.93
C VAL A 842 23.67 3.11 -54.36
N PRO A 843 22.77 3.79 -55.10
CA PRO A 843 21.43 4.12 -54.60
C PRO A 843 20.59 2.88 -54.26
N LEU A 844 20.72 1.82 -55.06
CA LEU A 844 19.97 0.57 -54.94
C LEU A 844 20.58 -0.38 -53.90
N LEU A 845 21.81 -0.17 -53.46
CA LEU A 845 22.54 -0.99 -52.48
C LEU A 845 22.68 -0.31 -51.11
N GLY A 846 22.68 1.02 -51.07
CA GLY A 846 22.87 1.81 -49.87
C GLY A 846 21.69 1.72 -48.89
N TRP A 847 21.98 1.31 -47.66
CA TRP A 847 20.99 1.16 -46.59
C TRP A 847 20.34 2.47 -46.14
N ARG A 848 21.06 3.59 -46.31
CA ARG A 848 20.55 4.95 -46.02
C ARG A 848 19.41 5.39 -46.95
N ASN A 849 19.23 4.71 -48.08
CA ASN A 849 18.17 5.01 -49.05
C ASN A 849 16.90 4.20 -48.79
N VAL A 850 16.89 3.38 -47.74
CA VAL A 850 15.68 2.71 -47.24
C VAL A 850 14.94 3.68 -46.32
N PRO A 851 13.67 4.01 -46.62
CA PRO A 851 12.89 4.95 -45.81
C PRO A 851 12.86 4.54 -44.34
N ASP A 852 13.21 5.48 -43.46
CA ASP A 852 13.26 5.30 -42.00
C ASP A 852 14.06 4.07 -41.54
N TRP A 853 15.13 3.72 -42.26
CA TRP A 853 16.02 2.58 -41.94
C TRP A 853 16.40 2.51 -40.46
N HIS A 854 16.71 3.66 -39.84
CA HIS A 854 17.10 3.73 -38.43
C HIS A 854 15.95 3.65 -37.43
N ALA A 855 14.70 3.71 -37.88
CA ALA A 855 13.50 3.51 -37.08
C ALA A 855 12.82 2.15 -37.34
N ALA A 856 13.20 1.42 -38.39
CA ALA A 856 12.67 0.09 -38.71
C ALA A 856 12.96 -0.93 -37.60
N PRO A 857 12.12 -1.96 -37.35
CA PRO A 857 12.47 -3.00 -36.39
C PRO A 857 13.79 -3.67 -36.80
N LEU A 858 14.66 -3.98 -35.83
CA LEU A 858 16.00 -4.50 -36.10
C LEU A 858 15.96 -5.69 -37.08
N GLY A 859 15.05 -6.63 -36.87
CA GLY A 859 14.96 -7.78 -37.74
C GLY A 859 14.54 -7.51 -39.19
N LEU A 860 13.75 -6.48 -39.46
CA LEU A 860 13.41 -6.15 -40.86
C LEU A 860 14.59 -5.55 -41.60
N ARG A 861 15.40 -4.76 -40.91
CA ARG A 861 16.67 -4.26 -41.47
C ARG A 861 17.56 -5.43 -41.88
N TRP A 862 17.56 -6.49 -41.08
CA TRP A 862 18.33 -7.68 -41.33
C TRP A 862 17.85 -8.51 -42.53
N LEU A 863 16.54 -8.70 -42.65
CA LEU A 863 15.95 -9.45 -43.76
C LEU A 863 16.26 -8.75 -45.10
N THR A 864 16.10 -7.43 -45.12
CA THR A 864 16.48 -6.54 -46.24
C THR A 864 17.98 -6.61 -46.56
N ALA A 865 18.86 -6.63 -45.55
CA ALA A 865 20.30 -6.72 -45.80
C ALA A 865 20.72 -8.09 -46.36
N GLY A 866 20.21 -9.17 -45.77
CA GLY A 866 20.51 -10.54 -46.17
C GLY A 866 20.06 -10.87 -47.59
N GLN A 867 18.84 -10.48 -47.96
CA GLN A 867 18.31 -10.70 -49.31
C GLN A 867 19.14 -9.99 -50.39
N THR A 868 19.61 -8.76 -50.15
CA THR A 868 20.50 -8.04 -51.08
C THR A 868 21.86 -8.69 -51.22
N VAL A 869 22.51 -9.08 -50.12
CA VAL A 869 23.83 -9.73 -50.19
C VAL A 869 23.75 -11.07 -50.90
N ALA A 870 22.73 -11.88 -50.58
CA ALA A 870 22.51 -13.18 -51.23
C ALA A 870 22.23 -13.02 -52.73
N TYR A 871 21.46 -12.00 -53.12
CA TYR A 871 21.19 -11.72 -54.53
C TYR A 871 22.45 -11.27 -55.28
N LEU A 872 23.28 -10.40 -54.68
CA LEU A 872 24.58 -10.01 -55.23
C LEU A 872 25.52 -11.21 -55.39
N ASP A 873 25.58 -12.10 -54.40
CA ASP A 873 26.40 -13.30 -54.47
C ASP A 873 25.91 -14.30 -55.51
N LEU A 874 24.59 -14.43 -55.71
CA LEU A 874 24.02 -15.20 -56.81
C LEU A 874 24.44 -14.62 -58.16
N LEU A 875 24.39 -13.30 -58.32
CA LEU A 875 24.81 -12.61 -59.55
C LEU A 875 26.33 -12.75 -59.80
N VAL A 876 27.15 -12.71 -58.74
CA VAL A 876 28.59 -13.00 -58.83
C VAL A 876 28.83 -14.46 -59.23
N GLY A 877 28.13 -15.41 -58.61
CA GLY A 877 28.22 -16.83 -58.91
C GLY A 877 27.76 -17.18 -60.33
N ARG A 878 26.81 -16.43 -60.89
CA ARG A 878 26.38 -16.54 -62.30
C ARG A 878 27.29 -15.79 -63.28
N GLY A 879 28.36 -15.15 -62.80
CA GLY A 879 29.34 -14.43 -63.62
C GLY A 879 28.86 -13.05 -64.11
N VAL A 880 27.73 -12.58 -63.60
CA VAL A 880 27.06 -11.33 -64.00
C VAL A 880 27.65 -10.11 -63.27
N LEU A 881 28.13 -10.29 -62.03
CA LEU A 881 28.91 -9.30 -61.27
C LEU A 881 30.30 -9.86 -60.97
N ARG A 882 31.32 -9.00 -60.86
CA ARG A 882 32.68 -9.40 -60.45
C ARG A 882 33.09 -8.62 -59.21
N ARG A 883 33.60 -9.32 -58.19
CA ARG A 883 34.17 -8.67 -56.99
C ARG A 883 35.48 -7.98 -57.38
N GLY A 884 35.59 -6.69 -57.08
CA GLY A 884 36.83 -5.94 -57.29
C GLY A 884 37.95 -6.52 -56.43
N ALA A 885 39.10 -6.81 -57.03
CA ALA A 885 40.29 -7.20 -56.30
C ALA A 885 40.87 -5.95 -55.64
N ASP A 886 40.63 -5.76 -54.34
CA ASP A 886 41.62 -5.27 -53.36
C ASP A 886 40.96 -5.06 -51.98
N GLY A 887 41.41 -5.86 -51.02
CA GLY A 887 40.97 -5.85 -49.62
C GLY A 887 41.59 -4.72 -48.80
N ALA A 888 41.35 -3.47 -49.19
CA ALA A 888 41.70 -2.32 -48.39
C ALA A 888 40.45 -1.49 -48.06
N HIS A 889 40.30 -1.21 -46.77
CA HIS A 889 39.23 -0.41 -46.16
C HIS A 889 38.77 0.78 -47.01
N HIS A 890 37.51 0.78 -47.40
CA HIS A 890 36.75 2.01 -47.58
C HIS A 890 35.46 1.96 -46.76
N ARG A 891 35.43 2.78 -45.70
CA ARG A 891 34.22 3.25 -45.04
C ARG A 891 33.42 4.07 -46.05
N ASN A 892 32.24 3.59 -46.44
CA ASN A 892 30.95 4.25 -46.23
C ASN A 892 29.78 3.37 -46.66
#